data_AF-A0A7C7YQC3-F1
#
_entry.id   AF-A0A7C7YQC3-F1
#
_cell.length_a   1.000
_cell.length_b   1.000
_cell.length_c   1.000
_cell.angle_alpha   90.00
_cell.angle_beta   90.00
_cell.angle_gamma   90.00
#
_symmetry.space_group_name_H-M   'P 1'
#
loop_
_entity.id
_entity.type
_entity.pdbx_description
1 polymer ?
#
loop_
_entity_poly.entity_id
_entity_poly.type
_entity_poly.pdbx_seq_one_letter_code
_entity_poly.pdbx_strand_id
1 'polypeptide(L)'
;MRIRNLPALATVCLGLAIFCTPAVHAQLLDFDDFESYAVGSGIAGQGSWDTWDGAPGVDSDVVDTYNSTAGGSKSIELTPADDVVRIFGGLTSGAFSFTSNVYIPSGQAGDYYFILMNTYDGSGSGYDWSGQIHMSDATGLCNADNVSGGGGTFGDAPLVWDAWVEVRVDVDLDANLYQAFYNGAQIVTDGGWFGAGGQQAMQCLDLYNAGGGQFYYDDVQVSCIGSCGCLPFDAFNCNIDCATNDVTMDWTTFLNVPGGYGGGIQVLRNGVVLDTLPGDALFYDDLNAPLGLNEYQIIGDCTGGSTTTATCSVACTGGPCPPPIAGDECCDAIPAVSGANAFDLEFMTDSPDPVAGGNCTGTFLGGFWSDMWFTYTANTNAFLRISTCNSIDTDLAVYEASGACGTKIDVACNGDSCGVSSDLNFSCTAGTTYIIRNGSWNDPAAGAILTGDLVIEELCDFGLTGVIGIVDCGTGDVALGWNPAGFSNYDVLRDGVVLASALPFGTTAYDDIGAPPGPHTYEIVGNCTTQGTSVVTEVNVNVQGGGGYSDIIVIGEQPSGIDSAAALQTALEAMGLVVDILPGGPADLPCITDASLERLWYMGGTYPTGRALTAADGVAIAIAQAAGKHIYAEGGDIWGFDAATDLNLIDGIADGTADGGDNFLIMDGLDTALGLDVSDLQDIAYNQDQATGNDWTDELQTTDLDSLGPNSALVWEPDAQAFGAGVGTCVFYDTDSGGKVLCQSWEFGGFGGDQNDLAVRYVGVLGGGPSSEPQFRRGDKNMDGGFNIADEIYLLAALFSGGAACACPDACDENDDGAVNIADAIFGLAALFSGGAAPPAPGPNTCGEDPTPDTLAECVYTGAC
;
A
#
# COMPACT_ATOMS: atom_id res chain seq x y z
N MET A 1 27.52 -43.29 -40.21
CA MET A 1 26.04 -43.14 -40.28
C MET A 1 25.37 -44.16 -39.34
N ARG A 2 25.48 -43.97 -38.02
CA ARG A 2 24.79 -44.74 -36.95
C ARG A 2 25.20 -44.23 -35.56
N ILE A 3 24.41 -43.35 -34.94
CA ILE A 3 24.33 -43.03 -33.49
C ILE A 3 22.84 -42.67 -33.29
N ARG A 4 22.00 -43.23 -32.41
CA ARG A 4 22.03 -43.76 -31.02
C ARG A 4 21.76 -42.75 -29.90
N ASN A 5 20.52 -42.85 -29.40
CA ASN A 5 20.07 -42.65 -28.01
C ASN A 5 19.56 -41.27 -27.57
N LEU A 6 18.35 -41.34 -26.98
CA LEU A 6 17.66 -40.46 -26.03
C LEU A 6 18.44 -40.34 -24.69
N PRO A 7 18.09 -39.43 -23.73
CA PRO A 7 16.72 -38.97 -23.44
C PRO A 7 16.47 -37.52 -22.97
N ALA A 8 15.18 -37.23 -22.80
CA ALA A 8 14.54 -36.34 -21.82
C ALA A 8 14.97 -34.86 -21.73
N LEU A 9 14.07 -33.98 -22.18
CA LEU A 9 13.32 -33.17 -21.22
C LEU A 9 11.83 -33.13 -21.64
N ALA A 10 10.94 -33.12 -20.66
CA ALA A 10 9.51 -32.86 -20.81
C ALA A 10 9.13 -31.81 -19.76
N THR A 11 7.95 -31.19 -19.92
CA THR A 11 7.52 -29.94 -19.24
C THR A 11 8.12 -28.68 -19.86
N VAL A 12 7.26 -27.93 -20.57
CA VAL A 12 7.21 -26.46 -20.80
C VAL A 12 6.14 -26.22 -21.89
N CYS A 13 5.39 -25.11 -21.78
CA CYS A 13 4.38 -24.62 -22.74
C CYS A 13 3.27 -25.60 -23.19
N LEU A 14 2.27 -25.81 -22.33
CA LEU A 14 0.90 -26.23 -22.73
C LEU A 14 -0.07 -25.05 -22.60
N GLY A 15 0.25 -23.91 -23.23
CA GLY A 15 -0.62 -22.71 -23.28
C GLY A 15 -0.80 -22.11 -24.69
N LEU A 16 0.17 -22.32 -25.58
CA LEU A 16 0.33 -21.58 -26.84
C LEU A 16 -0.56 -22.10 -28.00
N ALA A 17 -1.85 -22.34 -27.79
CA ALA A 17 -2.66 -23.17 -28.71
C ALA A 17 -4.14 -22.79 -28.92
N ILE A 18 -4.61 -21.59 -28.53
CA ILE A 18 -6.02 -21.17 -28.74
C ILE A 18 -6.16 -20.14 -29.88
N PHE A 19 -5.41 -19.03 -29.86
CA PHE A 19 -5.49 -17.92 -30.85
C PHE A 19 -4.87 -18.21 -32.23
N CYS A 20 -5.01 -19.44 -32.76
CA CYS A 20 -4.48 -19.85 -34.07
C CYS A 20 -5.45 -20.70 -34.91
N THR A 21 -6.76 -20.45 -34.76
CA THR A 21 -7.77 -20.93 -35.70
C THR A 21 -7.80 -20.03 -36.96
N PRO A 22 -8.13 -20.57 -38.15
CA PRO A 22 -8.15 -19.77 -39.37
C PRO A 22 -9.37 -18.85 -39.41
N ALA A 23 -9.12 -17.54 -39.57
CA ALA A 23 -10.07 -16.44 -39.69
C ALA A 23 -11.55 -16.82 -39.89
N VAL A 24 -12.25 -16.98 -38.77
CA VAL A 24 -13.64 -16.49 -38.66
C VAL A 24 -13.54 -14.97 -38.74
N HIS A 25 -14.42 -14.29 -39.50
CA HIS A 25 -14.43 -12.83 -39.47
C HIS A 25 -14.82 -12.37 -38.08
N ALA A 26 -14.02 -11.50 -37.47
CA ALA A 26 -14.43 -10.82 -36.24
C ALA A 26 -15.73 -10.05 -36.51
N GLN A 27 -16.71 -10.19 -35.62
CA GLN A 27 -17.99 -9.50 -35.76
C GLN A 27 -17.92 -8.18 -35.00
N LEU A 28 -17.96 -7.07 -35.72
CA LEU A 28 -18.00 -5.71 -35.17
C LEU A 28 -19.25 -5.54 -34.29
N LEU A 29 -19.05 -5.33 -32.99
CA LEU A 29 -20.13 -5.20 -32.01
C LEU A 29 -20.45 -3.74 -31.75
N ASP A 30 -19.45 -2.92 -31.44
CA ASP A 30 -19.61 -1.48 -31.22
C ASP A 30 -18.55 -0.72 -32.02
N PHE A 31 -18.89 0.50 -32.45
CA PHE A 31 -18.01 1.36 -33.23
C PHE A 31 -18.38 2.83 -33.07
N ASP A 32 -17.38 3.68 -32.84
CA ASP A 32 -17.48 5.13 -32.87
C ASP A 32 -16.28 5.73 -33.62
N ASP A 33 -16.58 6.39 -34.75
CA ASP A 33 -15.64 7.18 -35.55
C ASP A 33 -15.73 8.68 -35.23
N PHE A 34 -16.56 9.05 -34.23
CA PHE A 34 -16.88 10.43 -33.85
C PHE A 34 -17.44 11.31 -34.99
N GLU A 35 -17.67 10.75 -36.18
CA GLU A 35 -18.13 11.48 -37.38
C GLU A 35 -19.60 11.92 -37.26
N SER A 36 -20.34 11.37 -36.31
CA SER A 36 -21.72 11.78 -36.01
C SER A 36 -21.83 13.08 -35.19
N TYR A 37 -20.85 13.43 -34.36
CA TYR A 37 -20.92 14.53 -33.37
C TYR A 37 -20.52 15.91 -33.94
N ALA A 38 -20.66 16.97 -33.14
CA ALA A 38 -20.31 18.33 -33.54
C ALA A 38 -18.89 18.72 -33.10
N VAL A 39 -18.12 19.37 -33.97
CA VAL A 39 -16.80 19.93 -33.58
C VAL A 39 -17.00 21.04 -32.55
N GLY A 40 -16.32 20.95 -31.41
CA GLY A 40 -16.49 21.84 -30.25
C GLY A 40 -17.74 21.53 -29.43
N SER A 41 -18.12 20.25 -29.33
CA SER A 41 -18.97 19.75 -28.25
C SER A 41 -18.20 18.70 -27.45
N GLY A 42 -18.29 18.80 -26.12
CA GLY A 42 -17.95 17.72 -25.20
C GLY A 42 -18.70 16.42 -25.53
N ILE A 43 -18.06 15.29 -25.27
CA ILE A 43 -18.54 13.97 -25.69
C ILE A 43 -19.55 13.37 -24.70
N ALA A 44 -19.50 13.75 -23.42
CA ALA A 44 -20.39 13.23 -22.38
C ALA A 44 -21.88 13.45 -22.71
N GLY A 45 -22.69 12.42 -22.49
CA GLY A 45 -24.10 12.39 -22.87
C GLY A 45 -24.36 12.14 -24.37
N GLN A 46 -23.32 11.85 -25.17
CA GLN A 46 -23.43 11.41 -26.56
C GLN A 46 -22.87 9.98 -26.69
N GLY A 47 -23.45 9.13 -27.54
CA GLY A 47 -22.80 7.87 -27.96
C GLY A 47 -22.45 6.85 -26.86
N SER A 48 -23.18 6.82 -25.74
CA SER A 48 -22.84 6.04 -24.53
C SER A 48 -21.54 6.47 -23.81
N TRP A 49 -21.03 7.66 -24.13
CA TRP A 49 -20.01 8.35 -23.36
C TRP A 49 -20.62 9.17 -22.21
N ASP A 50 -19.91 9.25 -21.09
CA ASP A 50 -20.18 10.15 -19.96
C ASP A 50 -18.84 10.62 -19.34
N THR A 51 -18.90 11.56 -18.40
CA THR A 51 -17.76 11.87 -17.51
C THR A 51 -17.61 10.81 -16.42
N TRP A 52 -16.38 10.56 -15.95
CA TRP A 52 -16.12 9.69 -14.81
C TRP A 52 -16.98 10.07 -13.59
N ASP A 53 -17.72 9.12 -13.02
CA ASP A 53 -18.72 9.29 -11.95
C ASP A 53 -19.71 10.48 -12.15
N GLY A 54 -19.94 10.93 -13.38
CA GLY A 54 -20.74 12.13 -13.68
C GLY A 54 -20.07 13.45 -13.23
N ALA A 55 -18.75 13.46 -13.05
CA ALA A 55 -17.99 14.57 -12.49
C ALA A 55 -18.02 15.82 -13.41
N PRO A 56 -18.43 16.99 -12.90
CA PRO A 56 -18.58 18.18 -13.73
C PRO A 56 -17.23 18.82 -14.06
N GLY A 57 -16.84 18.76 -15.34
CA GLY A 57 -15.70 19.50 -15.89
C GLY A 57 -14.48 18.66 -16.28
N VAL A 58 -14.65 17.35 -16.43
CA VAL A 58 -13.64 16.40 -16.97
C VAL A 58 -14.02 15.86 -18.36
N ASP A 59 -14.95 16.53 -19.06
CA ASP A 59 -15.51 16.14 -20.37
C ASP A 59 -14.59 16.55 -21.54
N SER A 60 -14.42 15.66 -22.52
CA SER A 60 -13.50 15.81 -23.64
C SER A 60 -14.17 16.30 -24.93
N ASP A 61 -13.53 17.26 -25.61
CA ASP A 61 -14.09 17.92 -26.81
C ASP A 61 -13.89 17.08 -28.09
N VAL A 62 -14.92 17.02 -28.94
CA VAL A 62 -14.81 16.51 -30.31
C VAL A 62 -14.13 17.57 -31.20
N VAL A 63 -13.03 17.22 -31.86
CA VAL A 63 -12.17 18.14 -32.63
C VAL A 63 -12.06 17.76 -34.11
N ASP A 64 -11.56 18.68 -34.95
CA ASP A 64 -11.14 18.43 -36.35
C ASP A 64 -9.63 18.61 -36.59
N THR A 65 -8.83 18.51 -35.52
CA THR A 65 -7.36 18.69 -35.54
C THR A 65 -6.62 17.48 -36.12
N TYR A 66 -7.02 16.28 -35.71
CA TYR A 66 -6.48 14.99 -36.17
C TYR A 66 -7.64 14.01 -36.43
N ASN A 67 -7.35 12.94 -37.18
CA ASN A 67 -8.28 11.87 -37.56
C ASN A 67 -7.46 10.67 -38.07
N SER A 68 -7.78 9.44 -37.65
CA SER A 68 -7.40 8.19 -38.32
C SER A 68 -8.50 7.63 -39.25
N THR A 69 -9.78 7.90 -38.94
CA THR A 69 -10.96 7.40 -39.67
C THR A 69 -10.83 7.58 -41.20
N ALA A 70 -11.07 6.51 -41.95
CA ALA A 70 -10.71 6.40 -43.37
C ALA A 70 -11.60 7.22 -44.34
N GLY A 71 -11.46 8.54 -44.30
CA GLY A 71 -12.29 9.51 -45.04
C GLY A 71 -13.15 10.40 -44.16
N GLY A 72 -12.96 10.32 -42.84
CA GLY A 72 -13.49 11.27 -41.86
C GLY A 72 -12.72 12.59 -41.82
N SER A 73 -12.87 13.27 -40.70
CA SER A 73 -12.34 14.59 -40.38
C SER A 73 -12.14 14.85 -38.88
N LYS A 74 -12.52 13.95 -37.96
CA LYS A 74 -12.62 14.21 -36.52
C LYS A 74 -11.89 13.17 -35.64
N SER A 75 -11.79 13.51 -34.36
CA SER A 75 -11.44 12.64 -33.23
C SER A 75 -11.98 13.26 -31.93
N ILE A 76 -11.79 12.61 -30.77
CA ILE A 76 -11.81 13.33 -29.48
C ILE A 76 -10.42 13.86 -29.14
N GLU A 77 -10.37 14.99 -28.42
CA GLU A 77 -9.17 15.57 -27.79
C GLU A 77 -9.34 15.51 -26.28
N LEU A 78 -8.38 14.86 -25.60
CA LEU A 78 -8.33 14.81 -24.14
C LEU A 78 -7.28 15.81 -23.64
N THR A 79 -7.74 16.80 -22.87
CA THR A 79 -6.92 17.83 -22.22
C THR A 79 -6.52 17.43 -20.80
N PRO A 80 -5.62 18.17 -20.10
CA PRO A 80 -5.19 17.82 -18.74
C PRO A 80 -6.34 17.73 -17.74
N ALA A 81 -6.47 16.58 -17.05
CA ALA A 81 -7.57 16.20 -16.17
C ALA A 81 -8.94 15.98 -16.85
N ASP A 82 -8.97 15.75 -18.17
CA ASP A 82 -10.09 15.07 -18.81
C ASP A 82 -10.15 13.59 -18.39
N ASP A 83 -11.36 13.08 -18.19
CA ASP A 83 -11.65 11.77 -17.61
C ASP A 83 -13.04 11.30 -18.10
N VAL A 84 -13.06 10.58 -19.24
CA VAL A 84 -14.30 10.20 -19.93
C VAL A 84 -14.45 8.68 -20.06
N VAL A 85 -15.67 8.21 -19.78
CA VAL A 85 -16.03 6.80 -19.75
C VAL A 85 -16.98 6.46 -20.90
N ARG A 86 -16.80 5.30 -21.53
CA ARG A 86 -17.80 4.65 -22.39
C ARG A 86 -18.31 3.39 -21.70
N ILE A 87 -19.59 3.38 -21.34
CA ILE A 87 -20.21 2.30 -20.57
C ILE A 87 -20.75 1.23 -21.52
N PHE A 88 -20.54 -0.06 -21.21
CA PHE A 88 -20.98 -1.20 -22.02
C PHE A 88 -21.90 -2.15 -21.23
N GLY A 89 -23.04 -2.55 -21.81
CA GLY A 89 -23.97 -3.47 -21.16
C GLY A 89 -23.61 -4.95 -21.31
N GLY A 90 -23.54 -5.65 -20.17
CA GLY A 90 -23.83 -7.09 -20.06
C GLY A 90 -22.84 -8.07 -20.69
N LEU A 91 -21.72 -7.63 -21.27
CA LEU A 91 -20.71 -8.51 -21.87
C LEU A 91 -20.03 -9.37 -20.79
N THR A 92 -20.50 -10.61 -20.66
CA THR A 92 -20.23 -11.52 -19.52
C THR A 92 -19.71 -12.91 -19.90
N SER A 93 -19.68 -13.23 -21.21
CA SER A 93 -19.21 -14.52 -21.73
C SER A 93 -18.77 -14.37 -23.19
N GLY A 94 -17.80 -15.17 -23.62
CA GLY A 94 -17.16 -15.12 -24.94
C GLY A 94 -15.85 -14.33 -24.97
N ALA A 95 -15.30 -14.18 -26.18
CA ALA A 95 -14.01 -13.55 -26.43
C ALA A 95 -14.10 -12.39 -27.43
N PHE A 96 -13.50 -11.27 -27.04
CA PHE A 96 -13.66 -9.95 -27.63
C PHE A 96 -12.31 -9.29 -27.90
N SER A 97 -12.29 -8.27 -28.75
CA SER A 97 -11.15 -7.43 -29.05
C SER A 97 -11.61 -5.98 -29.04
N PHE A 98 -10.91 -5.16 -28.27
CA PHE A 98 -11.11 -3.73 -28.12
C PHE A 98 -9.95 -3.04 -28.82
N THR A 99 -10.24 -2.22 -29.82
CA THR A 99 -9.25 -1.43 -30.57
C THR A 99 -9.61 0.05 -30.52
N SER A 100 -8.60 0.89 -30.42
CA SER A 100 -8.71 2.34 -30.63
C SER A 100 -7.41 2.82 -31.26
N ASN A 101 -7.48 3.81 -32.15
CA ASN A 101 -6.29 4.51 -32.61
C ASN A 101 -5.97 5.64 -31.61
N VAL A 102 -4.71 5.76 -31.20
CA VAL A 102 -4.22 6.86 -30.34
C VAL A 102 -3.20 7.72 -31.07
N TYR A 103 -3.23 9.04 -30.86
CA TYR A 103 -2.23 9.99 -31.36
C TYR A 103 -1.71 10.86 -30.22
N ILE A 104 -0.38 10.94 -30.09
CA ILE A 104 0.31 11.77 -29.09
C ILE A 104 1.24 12.76 -29.82
N PRO A 105 0.98 14.08 -29.77
CA PRO A 105 1.92 15.10 -30.26
C PRO A 105 3.30 15.03 -29.59
N SER A 106 4.39 15.27 -30.33
CA SER A 106 5.73 15.34 -29.73
C SER A 106 6.02 16.68 -29.02
N GLY A 107 6.86 16.62 -27.99
CA GLY A 107 7.42 17.81 -27.34
C GLY A 107 6.60 18.41 -26.19
N GLN A 108 5.65 17.65 -25.64
CA GLN A 108 4.88 17.97 -24.45
C GLN A 108 5.36 17.15 -23.23
N ALA A 109 4.54 17.09 -22.18
CA ALA A 109 4.79 16.30 -20.98
C ALA A 109 3.45 15.79 -20.40
N GLY A 110 2.82 14.87 -21.12
CA GLY A 110 1.59 14.20 -20.71
C GLY A 110 1.82 12.77 -20.20
N ASP A 111 0.75 12.22 -19.65
CA ASP A 111 0.72 10.97 -18.91
C ASP A 111 -0.71 10.42 -19.05
N TYR A 112 -0.84 9.35 -19.81
CA TYR A 112 -2.07 9.03 -20.54
C TYR A 112 -2.48 7.57 -20.33
N TYR A 113 -3.78 7.33 -20.29
CA TYR A 113 -4.32 6.01 -20.00
C TYR A 113 -5.36 5.53 -21.03
N PHE A 114 -5.39 4.21 -21.22
CA PHE A 114 -6.47 3.47 -21.87
C PHE A 114 -6.85 2.33 -20.91
N ILE A 115 -8.05 2.39 -20.33
CA ILE A 115 -8.41 1.54 -19.18
C ILE A 115 -9.67 0.75 -19.50
N LEU A 116 -9.60 -0.57 -19.36
CA LEU A 116 -10.79 -1.43 -19.39
C LEU A 116 -11.09 -2.00 -18.01
N MET A 117 -12.38 -1.98 -17.65
CA MET A 117 -12.87 -2.32 -16.32
C MET A 117 -13.89 -3.46 -16.38
N ASN A 118 -13.77 -4.42 -15.46
CA ASN A 118 -14.73 -5.51 -15.34
C ASN A 118 -15.93 -5.12 -14.45
N THR A 119 -15.75 -4.16 -13.56
CA THR A 119 -16.79 -3.61 -12.68
C THR A 119 -16.71 -2.07 -12.70
N TYR A 120 -17.84 -1.40 -12.93
CA TYR A 120 -17.97 0.06 -12.84
C TYR A 120 -19.44 0.44 -12.62
N ASP A 121 -19.75 1.17 -11.55
CA ASP A 121 -21.13 1.57 -11.20
C ASP A 121 -21.38 3.09 -11.12
N GLY A 122 -20.36 3.92 -11.37
CA GLY A 122 -20.46 5.38 -11.31
C GLY A 122 -20.62 5.98 -9.91
N SER A 123 -20.34 5.21 -8.84
CA SER A 123 -20.57 5.63 -7.44
C SER A 123 -19.37 6.28 -6.74
N GLY A 124 -18.21 6.38 -7.38
CA GLY A 124 -16.96 6.73 -6.70
C GLY A 124 -16.41 5.66 -5.76
N SER A 125 -16.92 4.42 -5.83
CA SER A 125 -16.38 3.30 -5.02
C SER A 125 -16.61 1.88 -5.58
N GLY A 126 -17.60 1.67 -6.45
CA GLY A 126 -17.97 0.35 -6.98
C GLY A 126 -17.29 0.01 -8.31
N TYR A 127 -15.96 -0.04 -8.33
CA TYR A 127 -15.17 -0.33 -9.53
C TYR A 127 -14.04 -1.36 -9.33
N ASP A 128 -13.67 -2.05 -10.41
CA ASP A 128 -12.55 -3.01 -10.46
C ASP A 128 -11.90 -3.00 -11.85
N TRP A 129 -10.62 -2.64 -11.90
CA TRP A 129 -9.84 -2.45 -13.13
C TRP A 129 -9.21 -3.75 -13.66
N SER A 130 -9.12 -3.90 -14.99
CA SER A 130 -8.62 -5.11 -15.65
C SER A 130 -7.47 -4.84 -16.62
N GLY A 131 -7.70 -3.99 -17.62
CA GLY A 131 -6.76 -3.72 -18.71
C GLY A 131 -6.33 -2.26 -18.71
N GLN A 132 -5.46 -1.89 -17.77
CA GLN A 132 -4.90 -0.54 -17.64
C GLN A 132 -3.61 -0.45 -18.45
N ILE A 133 -3.64 0.31 -19.55
CA ILE A 133 -2.49 0.60 -20.41
C ILE A 133 -2.08 2.05 -20.13
N HIS A 134 -0.79 2.24 -19.81
CA HIS A 134 -0.20 3.54 -19.50
C HIS A 134 0.76 3.96 -20.62
N MET A 135 0.82 5.27 -20.88
CA MET A 135 1.60 5.90 -21.95
C MET A 135 2.18 7.21 -21.40
N SER A 136 3.50 7.28 -21.22
CA SER A 136 4.13 8.40 -20.51
C SER A 136 5.24 9.06 -21.32
N ASP A 137 5.13 10.39 -21.52
CA ASP A 137 6.20 11.19 -22.14
C ASP A 137 7.49 11.18 -21.30
N ALA A 138 7.37 11.01 -19.97
CA ALA A 138 8.49 11.06 -19.04
C ALA A 138 9.41 9.83 -19.17
N THR A 139 8.85 8.66 -19.50
CA THR A 139 9.62 7.42 -19.74
C THR A 139 9.90 7.21 -21.23
N GLY A 140 9.05 7.73 -22.11
CA GLY A 140 9.07 7.42 -23.55
C GLY A 140 8.59 6.00 -23.86
N LEU A 141 7.80 5.40 -22.96
CA LEU A 141 7.28 4.03 -23.05
C LEU A 141 5.75 4.01 -22.97
N CYS A 142 5.19 2.94 -23.54
CA CYS A 142 3.85 2.44 -23.25
C CYS A 142 3.99 1.06 -22.58
N ASN A 143 3.31 0.87 -21.46
CA ASN A 143 3.31 -0.35 -20.65
C ASN A 143 1.89 -0.61 -20.15
N ALA A 144 1.71 -1.57 -19.24
CA ALA A 144 0.41 -1.90 -18.66
C ALA A 144 0.57 -2.39 -17.22
N ASP A 145 -0.42 -2.07 -16.39
CA ASP A 145 -0.38 -2.33 -14.95
C ASP A 145 -1.03 -3.68 -14.57
N ASN A 146 -0.46 -4.34 -13.58
CA ASN A 146 -0.90 -5.64 -13.07
C ASN A 146 -2.03 -5.46 -12.03
N VAL A 147 -3.19 -5.01 -12.51
CA VAL A 147 -4.41 -4.75 -11.72
C VAL A 147 -5.26 -6.01 -11.48
N SER A 148 -6.49 -5.87 -10.98
CA SER A 148 -7.21 -6.81 -10.10
C SER A 148 -7.31 -8.28 -10.49
N GLY A 149 -7.22 -8.66 -11.77
CA GLY A 149 -7.17 -10.07 -12.18
C GLY A 149 -5.83 -10.76 -11.88
N GLY A 150 -4.73 -10.00 -11.95
CA GLY A 150 -3.37 -10.44 -11.65
C GLY A 150 -2.76 -11.47 -12.60
N GLY A 151 -1.43 -11.61 -12.52
CA GLY A 151 -0.68 -12.65 -13.24
C GLY A 151 -0.43 -12.35 -14.71
N GLY A 152 0.10 -13.33 -15.45
CA GLY A 152 0.57 -13.14 -16.82
C GLY A 152 2.01 -12.64 -16.91
N THR A 153 2.33 -11.90 -17.96
CA THR A 153 3.64 -11.27 -18.19
C THR A 153 3.44 -9.91 -18.86
N PHE A 154 3.99 -8.88 -18.22
CA PHE A 154 3.94 -7.48 -18.63
C PHE A 154 5.29 -7.04 -19.20
N GLY A 155 5.30 -6.07 -20.10
CA GLY A 155 6.51 -5.48 -20.65
C GLY A 155 6.23 -4.30 -21.57
N ASP A 156 7.28 -3.54 -21.89
CA ASP A 156 7.13 -2.20 -22.47
C ASP A 156 7.27 -2.17 -24.00
N ALA A 157 6.52 -1.27 -24.64
CA ALA A 157 6.70 -0.84 -26.01
C ALA A 157 7.23 0.61 -26.06
N PRO A 158 8.11 0.98 -27.01
CA PRO A 158 8.51 2.38 -27.20
C PRO A 158 7.30 3.24 -27.61
N LEU A 159 7.12 4.38 -26.95
CA LEU A 159 6.02 5.31 -27.25
C LEU A 159 6.19 5.90 -28.66
N VAL A 160 5.08 6.16 -29.35
CA VAL A 160 5.06 6.74 -30.70
C VAL A 160 4.40 8.10 -30.68
N TRP A 161 5.18 9.11 -31.06
CA TRP A 161 4.71 10.48 -31.25
C TRP A 161 4.46 10.81 -32.73
N ASP A 162 3.62 11.81 -32.96
CA ASP A 162 3.29 12.41 -34.27
C ASP A 162 2.75 11.42 -35.33
N ALA A 163 2.16 10.30 -34.88
CA ALA A 163 1.50 9.31 -35.71
C ALA A 163 0.38 8.59 -34.94
N TRP A 164 -0.67 8.18 -35.66
CA TRP A 164 -1.70 7.28 -35.14
C TRP A 164 -1.17 5.85 -35.01
N VAL A 165 -1.44 5.19 -33.88
CA VAL A 165 -1.13 3.77 -33.64
C VAL A 165 -2.28 3.05 -32.95
N GLU A 166 -2.44 1.75 -33.25
CA GLU A 166 -3.43 0.88 -32.62
C GLU A 166 -3.04 0.59 -31.15
N VAL A 167 -3.93 0.92 -30.23
CA VAL A 167 -4.04 0.26 -28.91
C VAL A 167 -5.03 -0.88 -29.07
N ARG A 168 -4.67 -2.09 -28.62
CA ARG A 168 -5.59 -3.24 -28.63
C ARG A 168 -5.54 -4.07 -27.36
N VAL A 169 -6.71 -4.46 -26.86
CA VAL A 169 -6.86 -5.48 -25.82
C VAL A 169 -7.73 -6.61 -26.34
N ASP A 170 -7.20 -7.83 -26.39
CA ASP A 170 -7.98 -9.03 -26.68
C ASP A 170 -8.31 -9.74 -25.35
N VAL A 171 -9.58 -10.02 -25.11
CA VAL A 171 -10.14 -10.52 -23.84
C VAL A 171 -10.90 -11.82 -24.07
N ASP A 172 -10.72 -12.82 -23.21
CA ASP A 172 -11.53 -14.05 -23.15
C ASP A 172 -12.13 -14.18 -21.74
N LEU A 173 -13.41 -13.79 -21.62
CA LEU A 173 -14.14 -13.80 -20.35
C LEU A 173 -14.42 -15.22 -19.86
N ASP A 174 -14.55 -16.20 -20.77
CA ASP A 174 -14.80 -17.60 -20.42
C ASP A 174 -13.51 -18.29 -19.92
N ALA A 175 -12.34 -17.80 -20.34
CA ALA A 175 -11.03 -18.26 -19.86
C ALA A 175 -10.49 -17.47 -18.66
N ASN A 176 -11.05 -16.30 -18.34
CA ASN A 176 -10.48 -15.28 -17.44
C ASN A 176 -9.05 -14.88 -17.86
N LEU A 177 -8.86 -14.50 -19.12
CA LEU A 177 -7.56 -14.09 -19.66
C LEU A 177 -7.69 -12.86 -20.57
N TYR A 178 -6.65 -12.04 -20.60
CA TYR A 178 -6.47 -10.99 -21.60
C TYR A 178 -5.00 -10.86 -22.06
N GLN A 179 -4.84 -10.18 -23.20
CA GLN A 179 -3.56 -9.77 -23.76
C GLN A 179 -3.70 -8.37 -24.36
N ALA A 180 -2.66 -7.55 -24.26
CA ALA A 180 -2.68 -6.15 -24.69
C ALA A 180 -1.52 -5.84 -25.64
N PHE A 181 -1.74 -4.92 -26.56
CA PHE A 181 -0.81 -4.53 -27.62
C PHE A 181 -0.82 -3.01 -27.83
N TYR A 182 0.36 -2.44 -28.05
CA TYR A 182 0.55 -1.06 -28.47
C TYR A 182 1.36 -1.03 -29.77
N ASN A 183 0.84 -0.40 -30.82
CA ASN A 183 1.46 -0.36 -32.15
C ASN A 183 1.83 -1.77 -32.69
N GLY A 184 1.01 -2.78 -32.36
CA GLY A 184 1.24 -4.19 -32.71
C GLY A 184 2.35 -4.91 -31.92
N ALA A 185 3.06 -4.24 -31.00
CA ALA A 185 3.93 -4.89 -30.03
C ALA A 185 3.09 -5.40 -28.84
N GLN A 186 3.31 -6.63 -28.39
CA GLN A 186 2.57 -7.20 -27.25
C GLN A 186 3.18 -6.71 -25.93
N ILE A 187 2.36 -6.07 -25.10
CA ILE A 187 2.73 -5.52 -23.79
C ILE A 187 2.15 -6.34 -22.62
N VAL A 188 1.07 -7.11 -22.83
CA VAL A 188 0.55 -8.09 -21.85
C VAL A 188 0.34 -9.45 -22.52
N THR A 189 0.76 -10.51 -21.83
CA THR A 189 0.57 -11.92 -22.22
C THR A 189 -0.04 -12.69 -21.06
N ASP A 190 -1.13 -13.44 -21.31
CA ASP A 190 -1.81 -14.32 -20.34
C ASP A 190 -2.17 -13.65 -18.99
N GLY A 191 -2.55 -12.36 -19.00
CA GLY A 191 -2.97 -11.62 -17.80
C GLY A 191 -4.39 -12.03 -17.35
N GLY A 192 -4.65 -12.11 -16.05
CA GLY A 192 -6.00 -12.37 -15.54
C GLY A 192 -6.93 -11.18 -15.76
N TRP A 193 -8.18 -11.42 -16.18
CA TRP A 193 -9.16 -10.34 -16.41
C TRP A 193 -9.84 -9.87 -15.12
N PHE A 194 -10.26 -10.79 -14.25
CA PHE A 194 -10.98 -10.47 -13.01
C PHE A 194 -10.51 -11.32 -11.82
N GLY A 195 -10.49 -10.68 -10.65
CA GLY A 195 -9.99 -11.26 -9.39
C GLY A 195 -11.07 -11.47 -8.33
N ALA A 196 -10.70 -11.29 -7.06
CA ALA A 196 -11.60 -11.51 -5.92
C ALA A 196 -12.59 -10.34 -5.66
N GLY A 197 -12.30 -9.14 -6.18
CA GLY A 197 -13.22 -8.00 -6.18
C GLY A 197 -14.01 -7.84 -7.50
N GLY A 198 -13.49 -8.40 -8.59
CA GLY A 198 -14.03 -8.23 -9.93
C GLY A 198 -15.08 -9.24 -10.37
N GLN A 199 -15.81 -8.89 -11.43
CA GLN A 199 -16.84 -9.70 -12.06
C GLN A 199 -16.34 -10.36 -13.34
N GLN A 200 -16.95 -11.50 -13.73
CA GLN A 200 -16.84 -12.03 -15.10
C GLN A 200 -17.69 -11.18 -16.06
N ALA A 201 -17.31 -9.91 -16.19
CA ALA A 201 -18.02 -8.90 -16.96
C ALA A 201 -17.03 -7.89 -17.57
N MET A 202 -17.56 -6.97 -18.35
CA MET A 202 -16.82 -5.88 -18.98
C MET A 202 -17.80 -4.72 -19.12
N GLN A 203 -17.53 -3.64 -18.37
CA GLN A 203 -18.56 -2.63 -18.05
C GLN A 203 -18.17 -1.21 -18.47
N CYS A 204 -16.86 -0.90 -18.55
CA CYS A 204 -16.38 0.43 -18.89
C CYS A 204 -15.08 0.41 -19.71
N LEU A 205 -14.98 1.33 -20.66
CA LEU A 205 -13.72 1.88 -21.18
C LEU A 205 -13.54 3.28 -20.60
N ASP A 206 -12.48 3.48 -19.84
CA ASP A 206 -12.05 4.73 -19.24
C ASP A 206 -10.87 5.29 -20.06
N LEU A 207 -10.94 6.58 -20.41
CA LEU A 207 -9.93 7.33 -21.12
C LEU A 207 -9.54 8.56 -20.29
N TYR A 208 -8.44 8.46 -19.55
CA TYR A 208 -8.01 9.44 -18.55
C TYR A 208 -6.68 10.14 -18.90
N ASN A 209 -6.58 11.43 -18.58
CA ASN A 209 -5.38 12.26 -18.71
C ASN A 209 -4.86 12.77 -17.36
N ALA A 210 -3.89 12.05 -16.77
CA ALA A 210 -3.20 12.47 -15.55
C ALA A 210 -2.17 13.60 -15.79
N GLY A 211 -1.75 13.80 -17.04
CA GLY A 211 -0.59 14.63 -17.39
C GLY A 211 -0.88 16.07 -17.83
N GLY A 212 0.19 16.81 -18.13
CA GLY A 212 0.13 18.19 -18.61
C GLY A 212 0.13 18.34 -20.14
N GLY A 213 0.00 17.24 -20.87
CA GLY A 213 -0.09 17.19 -22.34
C GLY A 213 -1.51 16.89 -22.83
N GLN A 214 -1.70 16.91 -24.14
CA GLN A 214 -2.96 16.57 -24.81
C GLN A 214 -2.78 15.37 -25.74
N PHE A 215 -3.80 14.54 -25.87
CA PHE A 215 -3.79 13.35 -26.74
C PHE A 215 -5.18 13.07 -27.33
N TYR A 216 -5.24 12.17 -28.31
CA TYR A 216 -6.44 11.97 -29.12
C TYR A 216 -6.74 10.48 -29.31
N TYR A 217 -8.03 10.14 -29.33
CA TYR A 217 -8.53 8.82 -29.73
C TYR A 217 -9.52 8.93 -30.89
N ASP A 218 -9.51 7.92 -31.77
CA ASP A 218 -10.38 7.77 -32.95
C ASP A 218 -10.53 6.27 -33.30
N ASP A 219 -11.55 5.92 -34.10
CA ASP A 219 -11.94 4.55 -34.46
C ASP A 219 -12.13 3.61 -33.24
N VAL A 220 -12.85 4.02 -32.19
CA VAL A 220 -13.11 3.19 -31.00
C VAL A 220 -14.02 2.02 -31.38
N GLN A 221 -13.53 0.79 -31.20
CA GLN A 221 -14.14 -0.42 -31.76
C GLN A 221 -14.15 -1.59 -30.77
N VAL A 222 -15.30 -2.26 -30.65
CA VAL A 222 -15.46 -3.56 -29.96
C VAL A 222 -15.81 -4.63 -30.97
N SER A 223 -15.15 -5.78 -30.95
CA SER A 223 -15.40 -6.88 -31.89
C SER A 223 -15.34 -8.26 -31.24
N CYS A 224 -16.32 -9.12 -31.53
CA CYS A 224 -16.25 -10.54 -31.18
C CYS A 224 -15.17 -11.23 -32.02
N ILE A 225 -14.19 -11.87 -31.38
CA ILE A 225 -13.11 -12.64 -32.03
C ILE A 225 -13.24 -14.16 -31.84
N GLY A 226 -14.05 -14.59 -30.86
CA GLY A 226 -14.36 -15.99 -30.60
C GLY A 226 -15.71 -16.44 -31.17
N SER A 227 -16.31 -17.46 -30.54
CA SER A 227 -17.71 -17.82 -30.75
C SER A 227 -18.58 -17.21 -29.66
N CYS A 228 -18.81 -15.89 -29.73
CA CYS A 228 -19.73 -15.23 -28.81
C CYS A 228 -21.13 -15.84 -28.94
N GLY A 229 -21.83 -15.97 -27.80
CA GLY A 229 -23.13 -16.64 -27.72
C GLY A 229 -24.29 -15.75 -28.20
N CYS A 230 -25.45 -15.87 -27.55
CA CYS A 230 -26.47 -14.84 -27.67
C CYS A 230 -25.98 -13.58 -26.95
N LEU A 231 -25.54 -12.58 -27.72
CA LEU A 231 -25.06 -11.31 -27.19
C LEU A 231 -26.15 -10.61 -26.37
N PRO A 232 -25.79 -9.82 -25.35
CA PRO A 232 -26.73 -9.07 -24.53
C PRO A 232 -27.29 -7.84 -25.26
N PHE A 233 -28.32 -7.25 -24.66
CA PHE A 233 -28.68 -5.86 -24.94
C PHE A 233 -27.57 -4.95 -24.41
N ASP A 234 -27.29 -3.89 -25.16
CA ASP A 234 -26.18 -2.96 -24.88
C ASP A 234 -26.58 -1.92 -23.82
N ALA A 235 -27.82 -1.44 -23.87
CA ALA A 235 -28.48 -0.71 -22.79
C ALA A 235 -29.98 -1.07 -22.79
N PHE A 236 -30.64 -0.93 -21.64
CA PHE A 236 -32.10 -1.09 -21.53
C PHE A 236 -32.66 -0.08 -20.50
N ASN A 237 -33.30 0.96 -21.01
CA ASN A 237 -33.84 2.06 -20.23
C ASN A 237 -35.36 1.95 -20.13
N CYS A 238 -35.91 2.48 -19.03
CA CYS A 238 -37.34 2.48 -18.76
C CYS A 238 -37.75 3.85 -18.22
N ASN A 239 -38.36 4.63 -19.09
CA ASN A 239 -38.77 6.00 -18.85
C ASN A 239 -40.27 6.04 -18.56
N ILE A 240 -40.67 6.50 -17.37
CA ILE A 240 -42.07 6.47 -16.91
C ILE A 240 -42.66 7.87 -16.75
N ASP A 241 -43.86 8.10 -17.31
CA ASP A 241 -44.64 9.31 -17.08
C ASP A 241 -45.72 9.07 -16.02
N CYS A 242 -45.45 9.42 -14.76
CA CYS A 242 -46.44 9.29 -13.68
C CYS A 242 -47.69 10.20 -13.84
N ALA A 243 -47.75 11.10 -14.82
CA ALA A 243 -48.98 11.84 -15.14
C ALA A 243 -49.97 11.03 -16.00
N THR A 244 -49.50 9.99 -16.71
CA THR A 244 -50.31 9.11 -17.57
C THR A 244 -50.26 7.63 -17.16
N ASN A 245 -49.26 7.24 -16.37
CA ASN A 245 -48.79 5.88 -16.13
C ASN A 245 -48.26 5.17 -17.40
N ASP A 246 -47.87 5.89 -18.45
CA ASP A 246 -47.27 5.26 -19.63
C ASP A 246 -45.76 5.02 -19.38
N VAL A 247 -45.27 3.81 -19.70
CA VAL A 247 -43.84 3.45 -19.64
C VAL A 247 -43.30 3.29 -21.05
N THR A 248 -42.39 4.19 -21.46
CA THR A 248 -41.57 4.01 -22.65
C THR A 248 -40.31 3.25 -22.26
N MET A 249 -40.18 2.02 -22.77
CA MET A 249 -38.94 1.26 -22.77
C MET A 249 -38.16 1.56 -24.05
N ASP A 250 -36.85 1.73 -23.92
CA ASP A 250 -35.92 1.86 -25.04
C ASP A 250 -34.64 1.04 -24.78
N TRP A 251 -34.03 0.50 -25.82
CA TRP A 251 -32.82 -0.33 -25.70
C TRP A 251 -31.94 -0.25 -26.94
N THR A 252 -30.63 -0.35 -26.73
CA THR A 252 -29.64 -0.49 -27.79
C THR A 252 -29.22 -1.95 -27.95
N THR A 253 -28.68 -2.26 -29.13
CA THR A 253 -28.07 -3.55 -29.44
C THR A 253 -26.82 -3.31 -30.26
N PHE A 254 -25.76 -4.06 -29.97
CA PHE A 254 -24.50 -4.05 -30.73
C PHE A 254 -24.73 -4.01 -32.26
N LEU A 255 -24.11 -3.03 -32.92
CA LEU A 255 -24.41 -2.47 -34.24
C LEU A 255 -24.58 -3.48 -35.39
N ASN A 256 -23.92 -4.64 -35.35
CA ASN A 256 -23.94 -5.62 -36.46
C ASN A 256 -24.48 -7.00 -36.07
N VAL A 257 -25.59 -7.07 -35.34
CA VAL A 257 -26.44 -8.29 -35.31
C VAL A 257 -27.45 -8.22 -36.48
N PRO A 258 -27.29 -8.96 -37.59
CA PRO A 258 -28.06 -8.70 -38.81
C PRO A 258 -29.52 -9.21 -38.70
N GLY A 259 -30.43 -8.31 -38.33
CA GLY A 259 -31.82 -8.63 -37.97
C GLY A 259 -32.03 -8.84 -36.46
N GLY A 260 -31.05 -8.46 -35.65
CA GLY A 260 -31.09 -8.57 -34.18
C GLY A 260 -31.38 -9.99 -33.70
N TYR A 261 -32.25 -10.10 -32.70
CA TYR A 261 -32.64 -11.38 -32.11
C TYR A 261 -33.54 -12.17 -33.08
N GLY A 262 -32.95 -13.11 -33.82
CA GLY A 262 -33.62 -13.80 -34.94
C GLY A 262 -34.89 -14.60 -34.61
N GLY A 263 -35.19 -14.84 -33.33
CA GLY A 263 -36.47 -15.40 -32.84
C GLY A 263 -37.48 -14.36 -32.35
N GLY A 264 -37.06 -13.09 -32.20
CA GLY A 264 -37.84 -11.97 -31.66
C GLY A 264 -37.36 -11.50 -30.29
N ILE A 265 -37.93 -10.39 -29.82
CA ILE A 265 -37.75 -9.86 -28.46
C ILE A 265 -39.07 -10.00 -27.71
N GLN A 266 -39.11 -10.74 -26.61
CA GLN A 266 -40.26 -10.74 -25.70
C GLN A 266 -40.14 -9.58 -24.72
N VAL A 267 -41.21 -8.81 -24.55
CA VAL A 267 -41.31 -7.80 -23.47
C VAL A 267 -42.20 -8.37 -22.37
N LEU A 268 -41.74 -8.32 -21.12
CA LEU A 268 -42.45 -8.80 -19.94
C LEU A 268 -42.53 -7.70 -18.88
N ARG A 269 -43.58 -7.75 -18.06
CA ARG A 269 -43.78 -6.93 -16.85
C ARG A 269 -44.18 -7.84 -15.69
N ASN A 270 -43.48 -7.78 -14.58
CA ASN A 270 -43.65 -8.63 -13.39
C ASN A 270 -43.74 -10.13 -13.76
N GLY A 271 -42.84 -10.58 -14.64
CA GLY A 271 -42.77 -11.95 -15.17
C GLY A 271 -43.88 -12.34 -16.17
N VAL A 272 -44.76 -11.42 -16.58
CA VAL A 272 -45.84 -11.67 -17.55
C VAL A 272 -45.52 -11.02 -18.90
N VAL A 273 -45.48 -11.83 -19.97
CA VAL A 273 -45.29 -11.33 -21.35
C VAL A 273 -46.40 -10.34 -21.73
N LEU A 274 -46.01 -9.13 -22.10
CA LEU A 274 -46.86 -8.09 -22.67
C LEU A 274 -46.96 -8.23 -24.20
N ASP A 275 -45.82 -8.38 -24.88
CA ASP A 275 -45.75 -8.51 -26.34
C ASP A 275 -44.54 -9.35 -26.78
N THR A 276 -44.44 -9.64 -28.09
CA THR A 276 -43.26 -10.26 -28.70
C THR A 276 -42.99 -9.61 -30.06
N LEU A 277 -41.92 -8.83 -30.09
CA LEU A 277 -41.54 -7.88 -31.13
C LEU A 277 -40.58 -8.51 -32.15
N PRO A 278 -40.40 -7.89 -33.33
CA PRO A 278 -39.29 -8.18 -34.24
C PRO A 278 -37.93 -8.12 -33.53
N GLY A 279 -36.95 -8.89 -34.03
CA GLY A 279 -35.60 -8.94 -33.47
C GLY A 279 -34.83 -7.63 -33.55
N ASP A 280 -35.24 -6.76 -34.45
CA ASP A 280 -34.70 -5.42 -34.76
C ASP A 280 -35.54 -4.26 -34.16
N ALA A 281 -36.42 -4.56 -33.20
CA ALA A 281 -37.06 -3.52 -32.39
C ALA A 281 -36.06 -2.91 -31.38
N LEU A 282 -36.23 -1.61 -31.07
CA LEU A 282 -35.38 -0.83 -30.16
C LEU A 282 -36.17 -0.08 -29.06
N PHE A 283 -37.50 -0.22 -29.03
CA PHE A 283 -38.36 0.45 -28.05
C PHE A 283 -39.74 -0.24 -27.94
N TYR A 284 -40.46 0.03 -26.84
CA TYR A 284 -41.83 -0.41 -26.59
C TYR A 284 -42.56 0.51 -25.60
N ASP A 285 -43.79 0.93 -25.93
CA ASP A 285 -44.63 1.72 -25.03
C ASP A 285 -45.67 0.84 -24.32
N ASP A 286 -45.54 0.64 -23.01
CA ASP A 286 -46.56 0.01 -22.15
C ASP A 286 -47.48 1.08 -21.58
N LEU A 287 -48.59 1.31 -22.30
CA LEU A 287 -49.54 2.36 -21.98
C LEU A 287 -50.42 1.98 -20.78
N ASN A 288 -50.53 2.91 -19.82
CA ASN A 288 -51.36 2.83 -18.61
C ASN A 288 -50.98 1.63 -17.72
N ALA A 289 -49.69 1.56 -17.36
CA ALA A 289 -49.14 0.57 -16.45
C ALA A 289 -49.83 0.59 -15.05
N PRO A 290 -49.85 -0.55 -14.34
CA PRO A 290 -50.29 -0.62 -12.94
C PRO A 290 -49.53 0.34 -12.03
N LEU A 291 -50.20 0.84 -11.00
CA LEU A 291 -49.56 1.59 -9.92
C LEU A 291 -48.70 0.67 -9.04
N GLY A 292 -47.67 1.24 -8.43
CA GLY A 292 -46.64 0.54 -7.66
C GLY A 292 -45.42 0.17 -8.51
N LEU A 293 -44.59 -0.73 -7.98
CA LEU A 293 -43.38 -1.22 -8.64
C LEU A 293 -43.73 -2.14 -9.83
N ASN A 294 -43.16 -1.83 -10.98
CA ASN A 294 -43.20 -2.66 -12.19
C ASN A 294 -41.76 -3.00 -12.60
N GLU A 295 -41.40 -4.27 -12.44
CA GLU A 295 -40.19 -4.87 -13.00
C GLU A 295 -40.46 -5.20 -14.46
N TYR A 296 -39.69 -4.63 -15.39
CA TYR A 296 -39.75 -5.01 -16.81
C TYR A 296 -38.53 -5.82 -17.20
N GLN A 297 -38.75 -6.71 -18.17
CA GLN A 297 -37.75 -7.61 -18.67
C GLN A 297 -37.90 -7.75 -20.18
N ILE A 298 -36.80 -7.62 -20.91
CA ILE A 298 -36.74 -7.95 -22.33
C ILE A 298 -35.89 -9.21 -22.54
N ILE A 299 -36.42 -10.17 -23.31
CA ILE A 299 -35.74 -11.44 -23.63
C ILE A 299 -35.55 -11.52 -25.14
N GLY A 300 -34.31 -11.50 -25.61
CA GLY A 300 -33.96 -11.67 -27.02
C GLY A 300 -33.64 -13.12 -27.35
N ASP A 301 -34.36 -13.73 -28.29
CA ASP A 301 -34.06 -15.08 -28.81
C ASP A 301 -33.10 -15.01 -30.01
N CYS A 302 -31.86 -15.47 -29.82
CA CYS A 302 -30.86 -15.57 -30.90
C CYS A 302 -31.07 -16.80 -31.81
N THR A 303 -32.16 -17.53 -31.62
CA THR A 303 -32.50 -18.83 -32.21
C THR A 303 -31.61 -19.98 -31.69
N GLY A 304 -31.96 -21.21 -32.06
CA GLY A 304 -31.25 -22.41 -31.60
C GLY A 304 -31.48 -22.79 -30.13
N GLY A 305 -32.23 -21.97 -29.38
CA GLY A 305 -32.47 -22.15 -27.94
C GLY A 305 -31.50 -21.39 -27.04
N SER A 306 -30.83 -20.35 -27.56
CA SER A 306 -30.01 -19.42 -26.77
C SER A 306 -30.70 -18.06 -26.74
N THR A 307 -30.93 -17.55 -25.53
CA THR A 307 -31.62 -16.28 -25.27
C THR A 307 -30.74 -15.40 -24.39
N THR A 308 -30.83 -14.08 -24.55
CA THR A 308 -30.32 -13.11 -23.59
C THR A 308 -31.47 -12.39 -22.88
N THR A 309 -31.17 -11.72 -21.77
CA THR A 309 -32.15 -11.00 -20.96
C THR A 309 -31.57 -9.68 -20.44
N ALA A 310 -32.35 -8.61 -20.49
CA ALA A 310 -32.12 -7.39 -19.72
C ALA A 310 -33.34 -7.05 -18.86
N THR A 311 -33.13 -6.33 -17.76
CA THR A 311 -34.17 -5.99 -16.76
C THR A 311 -34.03 -4.55 -16.29
N CYS A 312 -35.16 -3.90 -16.00
CA CYS A 312 -35.23 -2.60 -15.36
C CYS A 312 -36.39 -2.61 -14.34
N SER A 313 -36.49 -1.57 -13.52
CA SER A 313 -37.67 -1.35 -12.68
C SER A 313 -38.08 0.12 -12.68
N VAL A 314 -39.40 0.36 -12.68
CA VAL A 314 -39.99 1.69 -12.55
C VAL A 314 -41.21 1.63 -11.64
N ALA A 315 -41.45 2.71 -10.89
CA ALA A 315 -42.59 2.84 -10.00
C ALA A 315 -43.31 4.18 -10.20
N CYS A 316 -44.64 4.14 -10.17
CA CYS A 316 -45.47 5.33 -9.99
C CYS A 316 -46.57 5.04 -8.97
N THR A 317 -46.76 5.94 -8.01
CA THR A 317 -47.90 5.94 -7.08
C THR A 317 -49.13 6.63 -7.69
N GLY A 318 -48.92 7.50 -8.68
CA GLY A 318 -49.94 8.06 -9.56
C GLY A 318 -49.67 9.52 -9.93
N GLY A 319 -50.68 10.15 -10.53
CA GLY A 319 -50.65 11.58 -10.88
C GLY A 319 -50.45 12.50 -9.66
N PRO A 320 -50.18 13.79 -9.91
CA PRO A 320 -49.38 14.65 -9.04
C PRO A 320 -49.84 14.68 -7.58
N CYS A 321 -48.88 14.41 -6.68
CA CYS A 321 -48.90 14.67 -5.24
C CYS A 321 -49.73 15.96 -4.95
N PRO A 322 -50.84 15.85 -4.21
CA PRO A 322 -50.74 15.37 -2.83
C PRO A 322 -51.83 14.36 -2.37
N PRO A 323 -51.51 13.52 -1.37
CA PRO A 323 -52.52 12.93 -0.47
C PRO A 323 -53.29 14.02 0.33
N PRO A 324 -54.36 13.67 1.08
CA PRO A 324 -55.13 14.65 1.85
C PRO A 324 -54.46 15.13 3.15
N ILE A 325 -53.30 14.55 3.52
CA ILE A 325 -52.56 14.78 4.76
C ILE A 325 -51.09 14.99 4.39
N ALA A 326 -50.40 15.93 5.04
CA ALA A 326 -49.05 16.32 4.66
C ALA A 326 -47.98 15.44 5.33
N GLY A 327 -47.07 14.89 4.54
CA GLY A 327 -46.04 13.94 4.98
C GLY A 327 -46.52 12.49 4.99
N ASP A 328 -47.64 12.19 4.32
CA ASP A 328 -48.21 10.84 4.13
C ASP A 328 -47.47 10.08 3.00
N GLU A 329 -46.71 10.78 2.16
CA GLU A 329 -45.92 10.22 1.04
C GLU A 329 -44.53 10.87 0.96
N CYS A 330 -43.54 10.13 0.41
CA CYS A 330 -42.19 10.66 0.15
C CYS A 330 -42.20 11.96 -0.69
N CYS A 331 -43.22 12.17 -1.53
CA CYS A 331 -43.36 13.36 -2.37
C CYS A 331 -43.86 14.63 -1.65
N ASP A 332 -44.37 14.54 -0.42
CA ASP A 332 -44.79 15.72 0.37
C ASP A 332 -44.21 15.78 1.80
N ALA A 333 -43.12 15.03 2.02
CA ALA A 333 -42.31 14.96 3.23
C ALA A 333 -42.06 16.33 3.90
N ILE A 334 -42.42 16.45 5.19
CA ILE A 334 -42.48 17.75 5.88
C ILE A 334 -41.11 18.20 6.44
N PRO A 335 -40.74 19.51 6.35
CA PRO A 335 -39.48 20.00 6.92
C PRO A 335 -39.41 19.86 8.45
N ALA A 336 -38.43 19.09 8.91
CA ALA A 336 -38.07 18.89 10.31
C ALA A 336 -37.04 19.94 10.79
N VAL A 337 -36.86 20.02 12.10
CA VAL A 337 -35.85 20.83 12.79
C VAL A 337 -34.98 19.96 13.70
N SER A 338 -33.81 20.47 14.12
CA SER A 338 -33.03 19.77 15.14
C SER A 338 -33.72 19.83 16.50
N GLY A 339 -33.60 18.75 17.27
CA GLY A 339 -34.42 18.46 18.44
C GLY A 339 -35.65 17.62 18.08
N ALA A 340 -36.71 17.73 18.88
CA ALA A 340 -37.92 16.92 18.75
C ALA A 340 -38.90 17.46 17.69
N ASN A 341 -39.39 16.56 16.83
CA ASN A 341 -40.40 16.80 15.82
C ASN A 341 -41.60 15.86 16.08
N ALA A 342 -42.75 16.40 16.46
CA ALA A 342 -43.92 15.59 16.77
C ALA A 342 -44.49 14.90 15.52
N PHE A 343 -44.78 13.60 15.61
CA PHE A 343 -45.43 12.80 14.57
C PHE A 343 -46.76 12.21 15.06
N ASP A 344 -47.67 11.94 14.11
CA ASP A 344 -48.96 11.30 14.36
C ASP A 344 -49.30 10.39 13.17
N LEU A 345 -49.27 9.07 13.40
CA LEU A 345 -49.49 8.09 12.34
C LEU A 345 -50.96 7.61 12.24
N GLU A 346 -51.91 8.09 13.08
CA GLU A 346 -53.29 7.55 13.13
C GLU A 346 -54.03 7.59 11.78
N PHE A 347 -53.58 8.45 10.85
CA PHE A 347 -54.22 8.68 9.56
C PHE A 347 -53.30 8.47 8.34
N MET A 348 -52.05 8.04 8.54
CA MET A 348 -51.09 7.81 7.46
C MET A 348 -51.29 6.45 6.79
N THR A 349 -50.88 6.35 5.54
CA THR A 349 -50.97 5.16 4.70
C THR A 349 -49.64 4.37 4.67
N ASP A 350 -49.64 3.19 4.04
CA ASP A 350 -48.43 2.36 3.91
C ASP A 350 -47.72 2.73 2.60
N SER A 351 -46.60 3.45 2.68
CA SER A 351 -45.88 3.95 1.50
C SER A 351 -45.17 2.81 0.76
N PRO A 352 -45.19 2.78 -0.58
CA PRO A 352 -44.64 1.67 -1.36
C PRO A 352 -43.12 1.73 -1.56
N ASP A 353 -42.44 2.75 -1.03
CA ASP A 353 -40.98 2.90 -1.12
C ASP A 353 -40.23 1.68 -0.55
N PRO A 354 -39.17 1.20 -1.23
CA PRO A 354 -38.38 0.09 -0.76
C PRO A 354 -37.43 0.49 0.38
N VAL A 355 -37.10 -0.48 1.23
CA VAL A 355 -35.91 -0.44 2.09
C VAL A 355 -35.08 -1.66 1.68
N ALA A 356 -33.95 -1.41 1.02
CA ALA A 356 -33.29 -2.38 0.14
C ALA A 356 -31.75 -2.29 0.12
N GLY A 357 -31.17 -1.30 0.79
CA GLY A 357 -29.72 -1.21 0.98
C GLY A 357 -29.21 -2.34 1.89
N GLY A 358 -28.00 -2.81 1.61
CA GLY A 358 -27.32 -3.80 2.46
C GLY A 358 -27.13 -3.30 3.91
N ASN A 359 -27.11 -1.97 4.08
CA ASN A 359 -27.04 -1.21 5.32
C ASN A 359 -28.07 -1.64 6.38
N CYS A 360 -29.23 -2.15 5.96
CA CYS A 360 -30.31 -2.58 6.85
C CYS A 360 -30.19 -4.00 7.41
N THR A 361 -29.13 -4.74 7.07
CA THR A 361 -29.03 -6.16 7.44
C THR A 361 -28.87 -6.36 8.95
N GLY A 362 -29.95 -6.82 9.60
CA GLY A 362 -29.94 -7.18 11.03
C GLY A 362 -30.38 -6.07 11.99
N THR A 363 -30.92 -4.95 11.49
CA THR A 363 -31.40 -3.83 12.32
C THR A 363 -32.83 -3.99 12.87
N PHE A 364 -33.40 -5.20 12.73
CA PHE A 364 -34.74 -5.62 13.22
C PHE A 364 -35.95 -4.88 12.62
N LEU A 365 -35.84 -4.37 11.39
CA LEU A 365 -36.97 -3.75 10.68
C LEU A 365 -38.22 -4.65 10.63
N GLY A 366 -39.38 -4.01 10.80
CA GLY A 366 -40.71 -4.57 10.67
C GLY A 366 -41.27 -4.41 9.27
N GLY A 367 -42.21 -3.50 9.09
CA GLY A 367 -42.95 -3.32 7.83
C GLY A 367 -43.31 -1.89 7.46
N PHE A 368 -42.88 -0.86 8.22
CA PHE A 368 -43.20 0.54 7.96
C PHE A 368 -44.71 0.83 7.74
N TRP A 369 -45.56 0.30 8.62
CA TRP A 369 -47.01 0.48 8.54
C TRP A 369 -47.44 1.88 8.99
N SER A 370 -48.39 2.50 8.28
CA SER A 370 -48.84 3.89 8.49
C SER A 370 -47.66 4.85 8.69
N ASP A 371 -46.88 5.12 7.65
CA ASP A 371 -45.61 5.84 7.79
C ASP A 371 -45.66 7.33 7.44
N MET A 372 -44.80 8.12 8.09
CA MET A 372 -44.72 9.56 7.92
C MET A 372 -43.32 10.00 7.48
N TRP A 373 -43.30 10.92 6.52
CA TRP A 373 -42.09 11.39 5.85
C TRP A 373 -41.69 12.81 6.26
N PHE A 374 -40.40 13.00 6.51
CA PHE A 374 -39.78 14.26 6.90
C PHE A 374 -38.60 14.61 5.98
N THR A 375 -38.25 15.90 5.89
CA THR A 375 -37.01 16.39 5.26
C THR A 375 -36.13 17.11 6.27
N TYR A 376 -34.82 16.88 6.23
CA TYR A 376 -33.86 17.53 7.11
C TYR A 376 -32.58 17.90 6.37
N THR A 377 -32.23 19.19 6.34
CA THR A 377 -30.94 19.66 5.80
C THR A 377 -29.92 19.75 6.92
N ALA A 378 -28.82 19.01 6.80
CA ALA A 378 -27.73 19.04 7.77
C ALA A 378 -26.99 20.39 7.72
N ASN A 379 -26.57 20.87 8.89
CA ASN A 379 -25.97 22.19 9.08
C ASN A 379 -24.43 22.11 9.17
N THR A 380 -23.90 20.96 9.59
CA THR A 380 -22.46 20.66 9.73
C THR A 380 -22.13 19.25 9.26
N ASN A 381 -20.83 19.00 9.01
CA ASN A 381 -20.32 17.65 8.81
C ASN A 381 -20.22 16.98 10.19
N ALA A 382 -21.03 15.94 10.41
CA ALA A 382 -21.32 15.35 11.71
C ALA A 382 -21.83 13.91 11.56
N PHE A 383 -22.20 13.26 12.66
CA PHE A 383 -23.14 12.13 12.60
C PHE A 383 -24.55 12.64 12.85
N LEU A 384 -25.47 12.43 11.91
CA LEU A 384 -26.88 12.68 12.14
C LEU A 384 -27.48 11.51 12.91
N ARG A 385 -27.80 11.72 14.19
CA ARG A 385 -28.61 10.79 14.97
C ARG A 385 -30.08 11.10 14.76
N ILE A 386 -30.87 10.06 14.50
CA ILE A 386 -32.31 10.12 14.38
C ILE A 386 -32.91 9.06 15.29
N SER A 387 -33.82 9.50 16.16
CA SER A 387 -34.29 8.74 17.32
C SER A 387 -35.80 8.85 17.47
N THR A 388 -36.46 7.72 17.73
CA THR A 388 -37.85 7.66 18.20
C THR A 388 -37.95 7.04 19.59
N CYS A 389 -36.83 6.95 20.31
CA CYS A 389 -36.74 6.29 21.60
C CYS A 389 -37.74 6.81 22.64
N ASN A 390 -38.35 5.89 23.38
CA ASN A 390 -39.41 6.15 24.37
C ASN A 390 -40.78 6.54 23.76
N SER A 391 -41.01 6.30 22.47
CA SER A 391 -42.33 6.51 21.83
C SER A 391 -43.11 5.20 21.65
N ILE A 392 -43.45 4.84 20.41
CA ILE A 392 -44.23 3.65 20.02
C ILE A 392 -43.30 2.55 19.46
N ASP A 393 -43.92 1.53 18.87
CA ASP A 393 -43.30 0.41 18.15
C ASP A 393 -42.94 0.88 16.72
N THR A 394 -41.68 1.22 16.42
CA THR A 394 -41.28 2.01 15.22
C THR A 394 -40.28 1.35 14.27
N ASP A 395 -40.36 1.75 13.00
CA ASP A 395 -39.33 1.57 11.98
C ASP A 395 -38.85 2.95 11.47
N LEU A 396 -37.52 3.16 11.40
CA LEU A 396 -36.89 4.32 10.76
C LEU A 396 -36.07 3.92 9.53
N ALA A 397 -36.15 4.72 8.46
CA ALA A 397 -35.22 4.68 7.33
C ALA A 397 -34.88 6.10 6.87
N VAL A 398 -33.67 6.28 6.34
CA VAL A 398 -33.14 7.57 5.88
C VAL A 398 -32.58 7.41 4.48
N TYR A 399 -32.87 8.37 3.62
CA TYR A 399 -32.46 8.42 2.23
C TYR A 399 -31.89 9.80 1.92
N GLU A 400 -31.14 9.95 0.83
CA GLU A 400 -30.83 11.28 0.31
C GLU A 400 -32.03 11.88 -0.43
N ALA A 401 -32.09 13.21 -0.53
CA ALA A 401 -33.13 13.89 -1.30
C ALA A 401 -33.03 13.66 -2.82
N SER A 402 -31.84 13.31 -3.32
CA SER A 402 -31.55 12.89 -4.70
C SER A 402 -32.36 11.66 -5.13
N GLY A 403 -32.70 11.56 -6.42
CA GLY A 403 -33.51 10.47 -6.98
C GLY A 403 -35.01 10.56 -6.65
N ALA A 404 -35.83 9.80 -7.39
CA ALA A 404 -37.28 9.77 -7.24
C ALA A 404 -37.73 8.85 -6.10
N CYS A 405 -38.89 9.16 -5.49
CA CYS A 405 -39.57 8.25 -4.56
C CYS A 405 -39.91 6.91 -5.26
N GLY A 406 -39.88 5.81 -4.53
CA GLY A 406 -40.00 4.45 -5.05
C GLY A 406 -38.69 3.87 -5.62
N THR A 407 -37.67 4.69 -5.88
CA THR A 407 -36.33 4.24 -6.35
C THR A 407 -35.19 4.72 -5.46
N LYS A 408 -35.48 5.16 -4.22
CA LYS A 408 -34.45 5.59 -3.26
C LYS A 408 -33.78 4.38 -2.60
N ILE A 409 -32.49 4.54 -2.30
CA ILE A 409 -31.70 3.58 -1.51
C ILE A 409 -31.47 4.20 -0.13
N ASP A 410 -31.59 3.39 0.92
CA ASP A 410 -31.38 3.79 2.31
C ASP A 410 -29.89 4.02 2.64
N VAL A 411 -29.60 5.18 3.22
CA VAL A 411 -28.32 5.55 3.82
C VAL A 411 -28.17 4.90 5.20
N ALA A 412 -29.25 4.84 5.97
CA ALA A 412 -29.32 4.19 7.27
C ALA A 412 -30.77 3.85 7.65
N CYS A 413 -30.96 2.84 8.50
CA CYS A 413 -32.29 2.44 8.99
C CYS A 413 -32.19 1.70 10.34
N ASN A 414 -33.31 1.58 11.06
CA ASN A 414 -33.39 0.80 12.29
C ASN A 414 -34.84 0.47 12.70
N GLY A 415 -35.05 -0.71 13.31
CA GLY A 415 -36.27 -1.04 14.05
C GLY A 415 -36.05 -0.92 15.57
N ASP A 416 -35.28 -1.85 16.16
CA ASP A 416 -35.23 -2.10 17.62
C ASP A 416 -33.94 -1.67 18.35
N SER A 417 -33.31 -0.52 18.08
CA SER A 417 -32.09 -0.12 18.83
C SER A 417 -32.33 0.21 20.31
N CYS A 418 -33.48 0.76 20.69
CA CYS A 418 -33.73 1.26 22.05
C CYS A 418 -34.98 0.67 22.73
N GLY A 419 -35.33 -0.58 22.39
CA GLY A 419 -36.29 -1.40 23.12
C GLY A 419 -37.32 -2.04 22.20
N VAL A 420 -38.29 -1.21 21.76
CA VAL A 420 -39.19 -1.46 20.61
C VAL A 420 -39.25 -0.22 19.70
N SER A 421 -38.31 0.71 19.90
CA SER A 421 -38.27 1.98 19.16
C SER A 421 -36.90 2.12 18.53
N SER A 422 -36.87 2.87 17.44
CA SER A 422 -35.69 2.98 16.59
C SER A 422 -34.71 4.06 17.05
N ASP A 423 -33.42 3.74 16.93
CA ASP A 423 -32.29 4.67 17.06
C ASP A 423 -31.27 4.35 15.96
N LEU A 424 -30.91 5.35 15.17
CA LEU A 424 -29.87 5.24 14.15
C LEU A 424 -28.98 6.49 14.15
N ASN A 425 -27.75 6.33 13.67
CA ASN A 425 -26.79 7.42 13.52
C ASN A 425 -25.81 7.11 12.38
N PHE A 426 -25.67 8.06 11.45
CA PHE A 426 -24.86 7.92 10.22
C PHE A 426 -24.16 9.23 9.89
N SER A 427 -23.07 9.19 9.12
CA SER A 427 -22.33 10.39 8.70
C SER A 427 -23.17 11.26 7.77
N CYS A 428 -23.28 12.56 8.08
CA CYS A 428 -24.01 13.53 7.27
C CYS A 428 -23.12 14.69 6.79
N THR A 429 -23.41 15.21 5.59
CA THR A 429 -22.67 16.31 4.96
C THR A 429 -23.45 17.61 5.04
N ALA A 430 -22.78 18.70 5.42
CA ALA A 430 -23.38 20.03 5.54
C ALA A 430 -24.00 20.51 4.23
N GLY A 431 -25.27 20.94 4.29
CA GLY A 431 -26.05 21.36 3.13
C GLY A 431 -26.78 20.21 2.40
N THR A 432 -26.40 18.95 2.62
CA THR A 432 -27.16 17.80 2.11
C THR A 432 -28.52 17.72 2.82
N THR A 433 -29.57 17.46 2.03
CA THR A 433 -30.91 17.22 2.55
C THR A 433 -31.20 15.74 2.53
N TYR A 434 -31.56 15.20 3.70
CA TYR A 434 -31.98 13.83 3.91
C TYR A 434 -33.50 13.76 4.00
N ILE A 435 -34.05 12.66 3.53
CA ILE A 435 -35.47 12.30 3.64
C ILE A 435 -35.55 11.18 4.70
N ILE A 436 -36.46 11.33 5.65
CA ILE A 436 -36.58 10.43 6.80
C ILE A 436 -37.98 9.84 6.80
N ARG A 437 -38.06 8.51 6.76
CA ARG A 437 -39.29 7.72 6.86
C ARG A 437 -39.42 7.18 8.29
N ASN A 438 -40.58 7.40 8.89
CA ASN A 438 -40.92 6.93 10.23
C ASN A 438 -42.26 6.17 10.20
N GLY A 439 -42.22 4.85 10.22
CA GLY A 439 -43.39 3.98 10.26
C GLY A 439 -43.56 3.27 11.58
N SER A 440 -44.67 2.54 11.73
CA SER A 440 -44.87 1.60 12.83
C SER A 440 -44.46 0.18 12.43
N TRP A 441 -43.87 -0.57 13.37
CA TRP A 441 -43.25 -1.88 13.09
C TRP A 441 -44.25 -2.95 12.62
N ASN A 442 -45.51 -2.85 13.04
CA ASN A 442 -46.60 -3.78 12.68
C ASN A 442 -47.93 -3.07 12.40
N ASP A 443 -48.77 -3.70 11.56
CA ASP A 443 -50.16 -3.32 11.24
C ASP A 443 -50.92 -2.86 12.51
N PRO A 444 -51.15 -1.55 12.68
CA PRO A 444 -51.49 -0.98 13.97
C PRO A 444 -52.92 -1.31 14.38
N ALA A 445 -53.07 -2.01 15.51
CA ALA A 445 -54.37 -2.43 16.02
C ALA A 445 -55.32 -1.24 16.23
N ALA A 446 -56.50 -1.28 15.58
CA ALA A 446 -57.45 -0.17 15.53
C ALA A 446 -57.73 0.50 16.89
N GLY A 447 -57.33 1.78 17.01
CA GLY A 447 -57.40 2.56 18.26
C GLY A 447 -56.13 2.50 19.12
N ALA A 448 -55.00 2.06 18.56
CA ALA A 448 -53.67 2.30 19.09
C ALA A 448 -53.36 3.81 19.16
N ILE A 449 -52.41 4.18 20.02
CA ILE A 449 -51.84 5.53 20.05
C ILE A 449 -50.57 5.47 19.20
N LEU A 450 -50.54 6.19 18.08
CA LEU A 450 -49.42 6.21 17.13
C LEU A 450 -48.71 7.58 17.06
N THR A 451 -48.68 8.29 18.19
CA THR A 451 -48.09 9.64 18.30
C THR A 451 -46.77 9.58 19.08
N GLY A 452 -45.75 10.29 18.60
CA GLY A 452 -44.45 10.37 19.26
C GLY A 452 -43.65 11.61 18.86
N ASP A 453 -42.39 11.65 19.27
CA ASP A 453 -41.42 12.67 18.86
C ASP A 453 -40.28 11.99 18.08
N LEU A 454 -39.99 12.48 16.87
CA LEU A 454 -38.81 12.17 16.07
C LEU A 454 -37.70 13.17 16.44
N VAL A 455 -36.70 12.72 17.17
CA VAL A 455 -35.58 13.55 17.65
C VAL A 455 -34.43 13.47 16.65
N ILE A 456 -33.99 14.63 16.14
CA ILE A 456 -32.92 14.75 15.15
C ILE A 456 -31.77 15.60 15.73
N GLU A 457 -30.59 14.99 15.85
CA GLU A 457 -29.42 15.58 16.50
C GLU A 457 -28.17 15.43 15.62
N GLU A 458 -27.55 16.54 15.20
CA GLU A 458 -26.19 16.54 14.65
C GLU A 458 -25.20 16.32 15.78
N LEU A 459 -24.82 15.06 15.98
CA LEU A 459 -23.88 14.63 17.01
C LEU A 459 -22.44 14.67 16.50
N CYS A 460 -21.57 15.01 17.44
CA CYS A 460 -20.14 14.80 17.38
C CYS A 460 -19.72 14.00 18.61
N ASP A 461 -18.49 13.51 18.60
CA ASP A 461 -17.91 12.63 19.62
C ASP A 461 -18.59 11.24 19.72
N PHE A 462 -17.91 10.24 19.15
CA PHE A 462 -18.20 8.81 19.34
C PHE A 462 -17.04 8.10 20.09
N GLY A 463 -16.13 8.87 20.71
CA GLY A 463 -14.89 8.38 21.30
C GLY A 463 -13.78 8.20 20.26
N LEU A 464 -12.86 9.17 20.20
CA LEU A 464 -11.63 9.02 19.42
C LEU A 464 -10.76 7.91 20.05
N THR A 465 -10.54 6.82 19.30
CA THR A 465 -9.98 5.56 19.82
C THR A 465 -9.16 4.83 18.75
N GLY A 466 -8.39 3.83 19.18
CA GLY A 466 -7.63 2.98 18.25
C GLY A 466 -6.49 3.71 17.56
N VAL A 467 -5.95 4.78 18.17
CA VAL A 467 -4.78 5.47 17.64
C VAL A 467 -3.59 4.52 17.63
N ILE A 468 -2.96 4.39 16.47
CA ILE A 468 -1.70 3.69 16.24
C ILE A 468 -0.76 4.61 15.47
N GLY A 469 0.54 4.43 15.68
CA GLY A 469 1.58 4.98 14.82
C GLY A 469 2.52 3.85 14.39
N ILE A 470 2.83 3.79 13.10
CA ILE A 470 3.71 2.79 12.50
C ILE A 470 4.85 3.53 11.82
N VAL A 471 6.09 3.13 12.09
CA VAL A 471 7.30 3.69 11.46
C VAL A 471 7.59 2.93 10.17
N ASP A 472 7.81 3.63 9.06
CA ASP A 472 8.36 3.02 7.84
C ASP A 472 9.88 2.88 7.97
N CYS A 473 10.38 1.65 8.02
CA CYS A 473 11.81 1.35 8.15
C CYS A 473 12.66 1.83 6.96
N GLY A 474 12.05 2.06 5.79
CA GLY A 474 12.73 2.56 4.60
C GLY A 474 12.94 4.07 4.58
N THR A 475 12.09 4.85 5.26
CA THR A 475 12.12 6.33 5.20
C THR A 475 12.22 7.04 6.55
N GLY A 476 11.78 6.40 7.64
CA GLY A 476 11.66 7.01 8.97
C GLY A 476 10.36 7.80 9.17
N ASP A 477 9.45 7.77 8.18
CA ASP A 477 8.15 8.44 8.27
C ASP A 477 7.22 7.69 9.26
N VAL A 478 6.28 8.42 9.87
CA VAL A 478 5.28 7.82 10.78
C VAL A 478 3.88 7.88 10.20
N ALA A 479 3.36 6.72 9.81
CA ALA A 479 1.96 6.56 9.43
C ALA A 479 1.08 6.43 10.68
N LEU A 480 0.27 7.46 10.95
CA LEU A 480 -0.72 7.46 12.03
C LEU A 480 -2.07 6.97 11.51
N GLY A 481 -2.77 6.17 12.30
CA GLY A 481 -4.13 5.71 12.01
C GLY A 481 -5.02 5.70 13.25
N TRP A 482 -6.32 5.93 13.10
CA TRP A 482 -7.31 5.90 14.19
C TRP A 482 -8.70 5.47 13.71
N ASN A 483 -9.56 5.03 14.64
CA ASN A 483 -10.93 4.61 14.31
C ASN A 483 -11.77 5.80 13.79
N PRO A 484 -12.67 5.58 12.82
CA PRO A 484 -13.65 6.58 12.38
C PRO A 484 -14.43 7.18 13.56
N ALA A 485 -14.50 8.52 13.62
CA ALA A 485 -15.18 9.22 14.70
C ALA A 485 -15.91 10.48 14.19
N GLY A 486 -16.87 10.99 14.96
CA GLY A 486 -17.77 12.06 14.52
C GLY A 486 -17.25 13.49 14.70
N PHE A 487 -15.97 13.77 14.47
CA PHE A 487 -15.41 15.11 14.71
C PHE A 487 -15.48 16.00 13.47
N SER A 488 -15.83 17.28 13.66
CA SER A 488 -16.04 18.25 12.57
C SER A 488 -14.75 18.52 11.78
N ASN A 489 -13.61 18.36 12.44
CA ASN A 489 -12.26 18.32 11.88
C ASN A 489 -11.31 17.68 12.90
N TYR A 490 -10.07 17.40 12.47
CA TYR A 490 -8.99 16.90 13.32
C TYR A 490 -7.76 17.82 13.26
N ASP A 491 -7.07 17.95 14.40
CA ASP A 491 -5.69 18.43 14.44
C ASP A 491 -4.76 17.26 14.83
N VAL A 492 -3.54 17.26 14.31
CA VAL A 492 -2.49 16.28 14.64
C VAL A 492 -1.27 17.03 15.16
N LEU A 493 -0.77 16.62 16.32
CA LEU A 493 0.41 17.19 16.95
C LEU A 493 1.46 16.11 17.21
N ARG A 494 2.73 16.50 17.20
CA ARG A 494 3.88 15.73 17.72
C ARG A 494 4.57 16.57 18.79
N ASP A 495 4.69 16.02 20.00
CA ASP A 495 5.25 16.67 21.19
C ASP A 495 4.61 18.05 21.51
N GLY A 496 3.30 18.17 21.28
CA GLY A 496 2.54 19.42 21.43
C GLY A 496 2.80 20.47 20.32
N VAL A 497 3.53 20.12 19.25
CA VAL A 497 3.70 20.93 18.04
C VAL A 497 2.72 20.46 16.97
N VAL A 498 1.86 21.37 16.50
CA VAL A 498 0.89 21.08 15.42
C VAL A 498 1.61 20.76 14.12
N LEU A 499 1.42 19.55 13.60
CA LEU A 499 1.86 19.10 12.28
C LEU A 499 0.79 19.44 11.22
N ALA A 500 -0.46 19.08 11.52
CA ALA A 500 -1.62 19.37 10.69
C ALA A 500 -2.78 19.90 11.54
N SER A 501 -3.62 20.74 10.95
CA SER A 501 -4.79 21.30 11.62
C SER A 501 -5.97 21.47 10.68
N ALA A 502 -7.17 21.38 11.23
CA ALA A 502 -8.44 21.39 10.50
C ALA A 502 -8.50 20.34 9.36
N LEU A 503 -7.90 19.16 9.55
CA LEU A 503 -8.07 18.01 8.66
C LEU A 503 -9.57 17.65 8.53
N PRO A 504 -10.07 17.24 7.36
CA PRO A 504 -11.50 17.06 7.12
C PRO A 504 -12.25 16.16 8.13
N PHE A 505 -13.56 16.36 8.21
CA PHE A 505 -14.46 15.35 8.78
C PHE A 505 -14.22 14.01 8.09
N GLY A 506 -14.18 12.93 8.87
CA GLY A 506 -13.95 11.57 8.37
C GLY A 506 -12.49 11.19 8.13
N THR A 507 -11.51 12.07 8.36
CA THR A 507 -10.09 11.67 8.35
C THR A 507 -9.79 10.63 9.44
N THR A 508 -9.13 9.54 9.05
CA THR A 508 -8.76 8.39 9.91
C THR A 508 -7.27 8.08 9.92
N ALA A 509 -6.46 8.82 9.15
CA ALA A 509 -5.02 8.60 9.02
C ALA A 509 -4.29 9.91 8.73
N TYR A 510 -2.99 9.95 9.02
CA TYR A 510 -2.08 11.05 8.70
C TYR A 510 -0.62 10.56 8.68
N ASP A 511 0.12 10.87 7.62
CA ASP A 511 1.53 10.50 7.49
C ASP A 511 2.44 11.69 7.85
N ASP A 512 3.27 11.52 8.87
CA ASP A 512 4.26 12.49 9.30
C ASP A 512 5.60 12.23 8.63
N ILE A 513 5.83 12.95 7.53
CA ILE A 513 6.97 12.76 6.63
C ILE A 513 8.22 13.47 7.16
N GLY A 514 9.33 12.75 7.27
CA GLY A 514 10.59 13.23 7.82
C GLY A 514 10.54 13.42 9.33
N ALA A 515 9.87 12.51 10.04
CA ALA A 515 9.92 12.46 11.50
C ALA A 515 11.38 12.29 11.99
N PRO A 516 11.84 13.07 12.98
CA PRO A 516 13.16 12.87 13.58
C PRO A 516 13.24 11.50 14.26
N PRO A 517 14.41 10.84 14.28
CA PRO A 517 14.61 9.69 15.14
C PRO A 517 14.50 10.09 16.62
N GLY A 518 13.84 9.25 17.42
CA GLY A 518 13.61 9.51 18.83
C GLY A 518 12.22 9.10 19.35
N PRO A 519 12.00 9.18 20.68
CA PRO A 519 10.69 9.00 21.28
C PRO A 519 9.79 10.21 21.02
N HIS A 520 8.64 9.98 20.39
CA HIS A 520 7.67 11.03 20.04
C HIS A 520 6.27 10.72 20.58
N THR A 521 5.61 11.73 21.15
CA THR A 521 4.20 11.64 21.55
C THR A 521 3.33 12.31 20.50
N TYR A 522 2.48 11.52 19.82
CA TYR A 522 1.53 12.02 18.84
C TYR A 522 0.15 12.22 19.49
N GLU A 523 -0.42 13.40 19.38
CA GLU A 523 -1.78 13.73 19.84
C GLU A 523 -2.71 13.87 18.64
N ILE A 524 -3.81 13.11 18.61
CA ILE A 524 -4.91 13.33 17.66
C ILE A 524 -6.04 14.07 18.41
N VAL A 525 -6.40 15.26 17.92
CA VAL A 525 -7.42 16.12 18.51
C VAL A 525 -8.67 16.12 17.63
N GLY A 526 -9.70 15.42 18.07
CA GLY A 526 -11.03 15.48 17.46
C GLY A 526 -11.76 16.74 17.92
N ASN A 527 -11.96 17.71 17.01
CA ASN A 527 -12.64 18.96 17.32
C ASN A 527 -14.15 18.88 17.00
N CYS A 528 -14.99 19.20 17.98
CA CYS A 528 -16.42 19.36 17.76
C CYS A 528 -16.84 20.84 17.72
N THR A 529 -17.18 21.32 16.52
CA THR A 529 -17.59 22.71 16.32
C THR A 529 -19.02 23.00 16.81
N THR A 530 -19.93 22.02 16.76
CA THR A 530 -21.34 22.19 17.18
C THR A 530 -21.52 22.30 18.68
N GLN A 531 -20.77 21.52 19.47
CA GLN A 531 -20.82 21.53 20.93
C GLN A 531 -19.76 22.45 21.58
N GLY A 532 -18.74 22.87 20.84
CA GLY A 532 -17.64 23.70 21.35
C GLY A 532 -16.68 22.94 22.27
N THR A 533 -16.45 21.67 21.96
CA THR A 533 -15.65 20.70 22.73
C THR A 533 -14.57 20.08 21.83
N SER A 534 -13.56 19.48 22.43
CA SER A 534 -12.62 18.60 21.73
C SER A 534 -12.26 17.39 22.59
N VAL A 535 -11.87 16.31 21.93
CA VAL A 535 -11.36 15.07 22.54
C VAL A 535 -9.94 14.86 22.05
N VAL A 536 -9.02 14.58 22.97
CA VAL A 536 -7.62 14.27 22.68
C VAL A 536 -7.34 12.83 23.06
N THR A 537 -6.60 12.12 22.22
CA THR A 537 -6.00 10.83 22.52
C THR A 537 -4.60 10.79 21.95
N GLU A 538 -3.70 10.10 22.63
CA GLU A 538 -2.27 10.10 22.37
C GLU A 538 -1.75 8.69 22.02
N VAL A 539 -0.69 8.63 21.23
CA VAL A 539 0.14 7.42 21.03
C VAL A 539 1.61 7.82 21.16
N ASN A 540 2.39 6.98 21.85
CA ASN A 540 3.85 7.14 21.91
C ASN A 540 4.49 6.22 20.87
N VAL A 541 5.39 6.77 20.07
CA VAL A 541 6.09 6.06 18.99
C VAL A 541 7.59 6.30 19.16
N ASN A 542 8.37 5.23 19.29
CA ASN A 542 9.81 5.28 19.15
C ASN A 542 10.13 5.29 17.65
N VAL A 543 10.45 6.45 17.09
CA VAL A 543 10.75 6.62 15.67
C VAL A 543 12.19 6.20 15.43
N GLN A 544 12.39 5.05 14.78
CA GLN A 544 13.69 4.65 14.27
C GLN A 544 13.95 5.35 12.92
N GLY A 545 15.14 5.89 12.73
CA GLY A 545 15.54 6.52 11.48
C GLY A 545 15.58 5.52 10.31
N GLY A 546 14.96 5.86 9.19
CA GLY A 546 14.86 4.95 8.06
C GLY A 546 16.12 4.88 7.20
N GLY A 547 16.36 3.69 6.61
CA GLY A 547 17.18 3.51 5.42
C GLY A 547 18.60 4.12 5.45
N GLY A 548 19.42 3.80 6.46
CA GLY A 548 20.81 4.29 6.48
C GLY A 548 21.58 4.15 7.80
N TYR A 549 20.95 3.63 8.84
CA TYR A 549 21.56 3.46 10.17
C TYR A 549 22.15 2.04 10.31
N SER A 550 23.47 1.95 10.44
CA SER A 550 24.20 0.69 10.63
C SER A 550 24.13 0.19 12.07
N ASP A 551 23.90 1.10 13.03
CA ASP A 551 23.98 0.85 14.46
C ASP A 551 22.77 1.45 15.17
N ILE A 552 22.26 0.75 16.19
CA ILE A 552 21.26 1.31 17.10
C ILE A 552 21.63 1.10 18.56
N ILE A 553 21.67 2.18 19.33
CA ILE A 553 21.86 2.17 20.78
C ILE A 553 20.48 2.22 21.44
N VAL A 554 20.20 1.22 22.27
CA VAL A 554 18.97 1.15 23.08
C VAL A 554 19.29 1.53 24.51
N ILE A 555 18.78 2.68 24.95
CA ILE A 555 18.97 3.19 26.31
C ILE A 555 17.90 2.57 27.22
N GLY A 556 18.26 1.48 27.91
CA GLY A 556 17.45 0.91 28.98
C GLY A 556 17.60 1.70 30.29
N GLU A 557 18.82 2.14 30.58
CA GLU A 557 19.18 2.89 31.78
C GLU A 557 18.41 4.22 31.96
N GLN A 558 18.30 4.68 33.21
CA GLN A 558 17.82 6.01 33.57
C GLN A 558 19.00 6.95 33.87
N PRO A 559 18.98 8.23 33.44
CA PRO A 559 20.15 9.12 33.49
C PRO A 559 20.83 9.20 34.87
N SER A 560 22.10 8.84 34.91
CA SER A 560 22.89 8.61 36.12
C SER A 560 24.19 9.45 36.14
N GLY A 561 25.31 8.89 36.61
CA GLY A 561 26.63 9.52 36.70
C GLY A 561 27.62 9.08 35.61
N ILE A 562 27.47 7.86 35.11
CA ILE A 562 28.02 7.32 33.87
C ILE A 562 26.95 7.40 32.77
N ASP A 563 27.36 7.39 31.50
CA ASP A 563 26.46 7.47 30.34
C ASP A 563 27.07 6.60 29.24
N SER A 564 26.73 5.30 29.24
CA SER A 564 27.27 4.34 28.27
C SER A 564 26.79 4.66 26.87
N ALA A 565 25.53 5.10 26.72
CA ALA A 565 24.96 5.48 25.44
C ALA A 565 25.73 6.63 24.78
N ALA A 566 26.01 7.72 25.49
CA ALA A 566 26.76 8.85 24.95
C ALA A 566 28.25 8.53 24.73
N ALA A 567 28.85 7.70 25.59
CA ALA A 567 30.24 7.25 25.42
C ALA A 567 30.40 6.39 24.16
N LEU A 568 29.50 5.41 23.96
CA LEU A 568 29.49 4.54 22.80
C LEU A 568 29.11 5.29 21.52
N GLN A 569 28.10 6.17 21.55
CA GLN A 569 27.77 7.06 20.43
C GLN A 569 29.02 7.83 19.97
N THR A 570 29.71 8.48 20.91
CA THR A 570 30.91 9.28 20.61
C THR A 570 32.00 8.43 19.93
N ALA A 571 32.16 7.17 20.34
CA ALA A 571 33.14 6.26 19.77
C ALA A 571 32.74 5.75 18.37
N LEU A 572 31.49 5.32 18.18
CA LEU A 572 30.97 4.85 16.88
C LEU A 572 30.92 5.99 15.84
N GLU A 573 30.47 7.19 16.22
CA GLU A 573 30.52 8.38 15.35
C GLU A 573 31.97 8.79 15.00
N ALA A 574 32.92 8.61 15.92
CA ALA A 574 34.34 8.86 15.65
C ALA A 574 34.95 7.86 14.65
N MET A 575 34.37 6.67 14.51
CA MET A 575 34.67 5.72 13.43
C MET A 575 33.96 6.05 12.10
N GLY A 576 32.98 6.98 12.12
CA GLY A 576 32.17 7.33 10.95
C GLY A 576 30.97 6.41 10.72
N LEU A 577 30.56 5.62 11.71
CA LEU A 577 29.34 4.82 11.67
C LEU A 577 28.10 5.71 11.84
N VAL A 578 26.95 5.24 11.37
CA VAL A 578 25.67 5.98 11.40
C VAL A 578 24.77 5.34 12.45
N VAL A 579 24.64 6.03 13.59
CA VAL A 579 24.06 5.49 14.84
C VAL A 579 22.69 6.13 15.12
N ASP A 580 21.68 5.31 15.37
CA ASP A 580 20.39 5.73 15.91
C ASP A 580 20.33 5.45 17.43
N ILE A 581 19.51 6.20 18.17
CA ILE A 581 19.48 6.14 19.64
C ILE A 581 18.04 6.24 20.15
N LEU A 582 17.54 5.14 20.72
CA LEU A 582 16.16 5.03 21.21
C LEU A 582 16.11 4.56 22.68
N PRO A 583 15.27 5.16 23.53
CA PRO A 583 15.08 4.70 24.91
C PRO A 583 14.04 3.58 25.01
N GLY A 584 14.16 2.75 26.05
CA GLY A 584 13.21 1.67 26.35
C GLY A 584 13.91 0.32 26.33
N GLY A 585 13.30 -0.68 25.69
CA GLY A 585 13.94 -1.97 25.42
C GLY A 585 13.89 -2.37 23.95
N PRO A 586 14.64 -3.42 23.58
CA PRO A 586 14.60 -4.00 22.24
C PRO A 586 13.20 -4.38 21.74
N ALA A 587 12.24 -4.67 22.61
CA ALA A 587 10.84 -4.92 22.22
C ALA A 587 10.10 -3.66 21.74
N ASP A 588 10.60 -2.47 22.08
CA ASP A 588 10.04 -1.16 21.70
C ASP A 588 10.63 -0.64 20.37
N LEU A 589 11.48 -1.42 19.68
CA LEU A 589 12.09 -1.07 18.39
C LEU A 589 11.22 -1.54 17.21
N PRO A 590 10.74 -0.64 16.34
CA PRO A 590 9.88 -1.01 15.21
C PRO A 590 10.63 -1.74 14.08
N CYS A 591 11.91 -1.44 13.88
CA CYS A 591 12.67 -1.81 12.68
C CYS A 591 13.96 -2.60 13.04
N ILE A 592 13.90 -3.40 14.11
CA ILE A 592 15.03 -4.19 14.64
C ILE A 592 15.58 -5.26 13.67
N THR A 593 14.85 -5.58 12.61
CA THR A 593 15.25 -6.53 11.56
C THR A 593 15.55 -5.87 10.21
N ASP A 594 15.53 -4.53 10.12
CA ASP A 594 15.73 -3.80 8.85
C ASP A 594 17.06 -4.15 8.17
N ALA A 595 17.10 -4.10 6.84
CA ALA A 595 18.26 -4.50 6.06
C ALA A 595 19.49 -3.59 6.25
N SER A 596 19.32 -2.31 6.62
CA SER A 596 20.42 -1.37 6.85
C SER A 596 21.10 -1.53 8.22
N LEU A 597 20.37 -2.02 9.22
CA LEU A 597 20.90 -2.25 10.56
C LEU A 597 21.88 -3.42 10.57
N GLU A 598 23.04 -3.26 11.22
CA GLU A 598 24.05 -4.30 11.39
C GLU A 598 24.21 -4.69 12.87
N ARG A 599 24.21 -3.70 13.78
CA ARG A 599 24.51 -3.88 15.21
C ARG A 599 23.44 -3.28 16.14
N LEU A 600 23.02 -4.06 17.13
CA LEU A 600 22.14 -3.66 18.23
C LEU A 600 22.96 -3.55 19.52
N TRP A 601 22.94 -2.38 20.16
CA TRP A 601 23.72 -2.10 21.38
C TRP A 601 22.78 -1.76 22.55
N TYR A 602 22.49 -2.73 23.44
CA TYR A 602 21.62 -2.52 24.60
C TYR A 602 22.40 -2.01 25.83
N MET A 603 22.10 -0.80 26.28
CA MET A 603 22.65 -0.17 27.49
C MET A 603 21.67 -0.39 28.66
N GLY A 604 21.83 -1.50 29.38
CA GLY A 604 20.96 -1.88 30.48
C GLY A 604 21.25 -1.16 31.80
N GLY A 605 22.49 -0.70 32.02
CA GLY A 605 22.94 0.02 33.23
C GLY A 605 23.04 -0.84 34.50
N THR A 606 23.39 -0.21 35.61
CA THR A 606 23.52 -0.81 36.95
C THR A 606 22.43 -0.35 37.93
N TYR A 607 22.23 -1.08 39.02
CA TYR A 607 21.29 -0.70 40.08
C TYR A 607 21.69 0.64 40.74
N PRO A 608 20.78 1.60 40.98
CA PRO A 608 19.31 1.50 40.92
C PRO A 608 18.70 2.11 39.65
N THR A 609 19.51 2.45 38.65
CA THR A 609 19.13 3.23 37.45
C THR A 609 18.90 2.36 36.21
N GLY A 610 19.45 1.14 36.20
CA GLY A 610 19.31 0.18 35.10
C GLY A 610 17.91 -0.42 34.92
N ARG A 611 17.71 -1.08 33.78
CA ARG A 611 16.44 -1.69 33.34
C ARG A 611 16.61 -3.18 33.07
N ALA A 612 15.95 -3.98 33.89
CA ALA A 612 15.77 -5.41 33.67
C ALA A 612 15.18 -5.69 32.27
N LEU A 613 15.78 -6.62 31.52
CA LEU A 613 15.23 -7.09 30.25
C LEU A 613 13.90 -7.83 30.50
N THR A 614 12.88 -7.51 29.71
CA THR A 614 11.62 -8.26 29.76
C THR A 614 11.69 -9.50 28.87
N ALA A 615 10.77 -10.45 29.08
CA ALA A 615 10.64 -11.60 28.19
C ALA A 615 10.32 -11.20 26.72
N ALA A 616 9.74 -10.02 26.49
CA ALA A 616 9.54 -9.49 25.14
C ALA A 616 10.86 -8.97 24.54
N ASP A 617 11.71 -8.32 25.35
CA ASP A 617 13.01 -7.82 24.91
C ASP A 617 13.95 -8.96 24.51
N GLY A 618 14.01 -10.04 25.30
CA GLY A 618 14.79 -11.23 24.95
C GLY A 618 14.35 -11.86 23.62
N VAL A 619 13.04 -11.92 23.37
CA VAL A 619 12.48 -12.39 22.09
C VAL A 619 12.87 -11.45 20.94
N ALA A 620 12.84 -10.13 21.15
CA ALA A 620 13.24 -9.16 20.14
C ALA A 620 14.75 -9.26 19.81
N ILE A 621 15.62 -9.39 20.82
CA ILE A 621 17.06 -9.62 20.64
C ILE A 621 17.30 -10.92 19.87
N ALA A 622 16.60 -12.01 20.21
CA ALA A 622 16.75 -13.29 19.52
C ALA A 622 16.26 -13.25 18.06
N ILE A 623 15.21 -12.48 17.77
CA ILE A 623 14.75 -12.22 16.39
C ILE A 623 15.80 -11.40 15.61
N ALA A 624 16.40 -10.38 16.22
CA ALA A 624 17.47 -9.59 15.62
C ALA A 624 18.71 -10.46 15.32
N GLN A 625 19.17 -11.25 16.30
CA GLN A 625 20.28 -12.20 16.15
C GLN A 625 20.03 -13.17 14.98
N ALA A 626 18.84 -13.77 14.92
CA ALA A 626 18.46 -14.70 13.86
C ALA A 626 18.32 -14.02 12.48
N ALA A 627 18.03 -12.72 12.44
CA ALA A 627 18.05 -11.88 11.23
C ALA A 627 19.46 -11.41 10.83
N GLY A 628 20.51 -11.88 11.51
CA GLY A 628 21.91 -11.54 11.23
C GLY A 628 22.41 -10.29 11.94
N LYS A 629 21.65 -9.70 12.87
CA LYS A 629 22.08 -8.50 13.61
C LYS A 629 23.02 -8.90 14.73
N HIS A 630 24.16 -8.24 14.79
CA HIS A 630 25.16 -8.46 15.82
C HIS A 630 24.71 -7.77 17.12
N ILE A 631 24.81 -8.48 18.24
CA ILE A 631 24.23 -8.08 19.51
C ILE A 631 25.35 -7.70 20.47
N TYR A 632 25.25 -6.49 21.03
CA TYR A 632 25.92 -6.10 22.25
C TYR A 632 24.87 -5.88 23.35
N ALA A 633 25.11 -6.41 24.55
CA ALA A 633 24.27 -6.15 25.70
C ALA A 633 25.12 -5.93 26.96
N GLU A 634 24.86 -4.84 27.67
CA GLU A 634 25.45 -4.57 28.97
C GLU A 634 24.41 -4.37 30.08
N GLY A 635 24.77 -4.75 31.32
CA GLY A 635 23.98 -4.44 32.52
C GLY A 635 24.40 -5.26 33.74
N GLY A 636 24.32 -4.64 34.93
CA GLY A 636 24.91 -5.19 36.15
C GLY A 636 24.23 -6.44 36.73
N ASP A 637 22.91 -6.57 36.53
CA ASP A 637 22.05 -7.59 37.17
C ASP A 637 21.49 -8.65 36.18
N ILE A 638 21.77 -8.53 34.88
CA ILE A 638 21.06 -9.20 33.77
C ILE A 638 21.09 -10.74 33.86
N TRP A 639 22.14 -11.35 34.40
CA TRP A 639 22.36 -12.79 34.39
C TRP A 639 22.27 -13.45 35.76
N GLY A 640 22.70 -12.77 36.82
CA GLY A 640 22.77 -13.32 38.18
C GLY A 640 21.55 -13.01 39.05
N PHE A 641 20.87 -11.88 38.82
CA PHE A 641 19.77 -11.41 39.67
C PHE A 641 18.42 -11.34 38.94
N ASP A 642 18.39 -10.85 37.70
CA ASP A 642 17.15 -10.65 36.95
C ASP A 642 16.49 -11.94 36.43
N ALA A 643 15.27 -11.81 35.93
CA ALA A 643 14.52 -12.92 35.38
C ALA A 643 15.00 -13.28 33.97
N ALA A 644 15.69 -14.42 33.82
CA ALA A 644 16.20 -14.93 32.55
C ALA A 644 15.19 -14.84 31.38
N THR A 645 15.70 -14.48 30.22
CA THR A 645 14.95 -14.22 28.97
C THR A 645 15.52 -15.05 27.81
N ASP A 646 14.92 -14.97 26.63
CA ASP A 646 15.40 -15.69 25.44
C ASP A 646 16.82 -15.26 24.98
N LEU A 647 17.39 -14.16 25.52
CA LEU A 647 18.82 -13.83 25.40
C LEU A 647 19.72 -14.94 25.96
N ASN A 648 19.31 -15.59 27.06
CA ASN A 648 20.09 -16.63 27.74
C ASN A 648 20.08 -18.00 27.03
N LEU A 649 19.70 -18.02 25.74
CA LEU A 649 19.77 -19.17 24.84
C LEU A 649 20.79 -18.95 23.70
N ILE A 650 21.36 -17.73 23.64
CA ILE A 650 22.13 -17.19 22.53
C ILE A 650 23.29 -16.26 22.98
N ASP A 651 23.55 -16.10 24.28
CA ASP A 651 24.56 -15.17 24.81
C ASP A 651 25.94 -15.81 25.05
N GLY A 652 26.04 -17.14 25.00
CA GLY A 652 27.28 -17.87 25.25
C GLY A 652 27.65 -17.97 26.73
N ILE A 653 26.73 -17.63 27.64
CA ILE A 653 26.92 -17.63 29.09
C ILE A 653 26.23 -18.86 29.71
N ALA A 654 26.87 -19.45 30.71
CA ALA A 654 26.39 -20.68 31.33
C ALA A 654 25.20 -20.46 32.26
N ASP A 655 24.07 -21.08 31.89
CA ASP A 655 22.83 -21.29 32.66
C ASP A 655 23.04 -21.34 34.19
N GLY A 656 22.59 -20.30 34.91
CA GLY A 656 22.71 -20.19 36.36
C GLY A 656 23.96 -19.46 36.88
N THR A 657 24.38 -18.41 36.17
CA THR A 657 25.30 -17.33 36.60
C THR A 657 25.06 -16.89 38.06
N ALA A 658 26.12 -16.42 38.73
CA ALA A 658 26.02 -15.88 40.08
C ALA A 658 25.91 -14.34 40.09
N ASP A 659 24.89 -13.84 40.77
CA ASP A 659 24.82 -12.49 41.37
C ASP A 659 26.13 -12.21 42.10
N GLY A 660 26.90 -11.25 41.58
CA GLY A 660 28.30 -11.00 41.93
C GLY A 660 28.45 -9.87 42.96
N GLY A 661 28.94 -8.71 42.52
CA GLY A 661 28.83 -7.48 43.33
C GLY A 661 29.84 -6.35 43.13
N ASP A 662 29.60 -5.29 43.91
CA ASP A 662 30.21 -3.94 43.98
C ASP A 662 31.74 -3.86 44.10
N ASN A 663 32.46 -4.98 44.07
CA ASN A 663 33.92 -5.01 44.16
C ASN A 663 34.65 -4.90 42.82
N PHE A 664 33.98 -5.05 41.66
CA PHE A 664 34.64 -4.89 40.35
C PHE A 664 35.12 -3.45 40.16
N LEU A 665 36.44 -3.27 40.04
CA LEU A 665 37.11 -1.95 40.09
C LEU A 665 38.38 -1.86 39.22
N ILE A 666 38.99 -3.00 38.89
CA ILE A 666 40.18 -3.12 38.02
C ILE A 666 39.96 -4.38 37.17
N MET A 667 40.18 -4.26 35.87
CA MET A 667 39.98 -5.31 34.87
C MET A 667 41.26 -5.54 34.04
N ASP A 668 41.52 -6.80 33.74
CA ASP A 668 42.51 -7.27 32.79
C ASP A 668 41.80 -7.91 31.59
N GLY A 669 42.21 -7.52 30.39
CA GLY A 669 41.70 -8.07 29.14
C GLY A 669 42.37 -9.40 28.79
N LEU A 670 41.65 -10.20 27.99
CA LEU A 670 42.05 -11.52 27.51
C LEU A 670 42.11 -11.58 25.98
N ASP A 671 42.87 -12.56 25.47
CA ASP A 671 42.78 -13.02 24.08
C ASP A 671 41.70 -14.11 24.01
N THR A 672 40.61 -13.85 23.28
CA THR A 672 39.52 -14.83 23.09
C THR A 672 39.95 -16.03 22.23
N ALA A 673 41.02 -15.89 21.44
CA ALA A 673 41.38 -16.73 20.30
C ALA A 673 40.28 -16.86 19.22
N LEU A 674 39.26 -15.98 19.25
CA LEU A 674 38.11 -15.93 18.33
C LEU A 674 38.05 -14.61 17.53
N GLY A 675 39.13 -13.82 17.56
CA GLY A 675 39.26 -12.57 16.79
C GLY A 675 39.16 -11.29 17.63
N LEU A 676 38.71 -11.37 18.88
CA LEU A 676 38.80 -10.27 19.85
C LEU A 676 40.01 -10.50 20.77
N ASP A 677 41.01 -9.63 20.67
CA ASP A 677 42.16 -9.59 21.58
C ASP A 677 42.20 -8.23 22.29
N VAL A 678 42.14 -8.27 23.62
CA VAL A 678 42.33 -7.13 24.52
C VAL A 678 43.42 -7.42 25.57
N SER A 679 44.27 -8.42 25.35
CA SER A 679 45.30 -8.86 26.30
C SER A 679 46.48 -7.89 26.51
N ASP A 680 46.55 -6.81 25.71
CA ASP A 680 47.42 -5.65 25.94
C ASP A 680 46.83 -4.64 26.94
N LEU A 681 45.53 -4.70 27.21
CA LEU A 681 44.81 -3.83 28.14
C LEU A 681 44.79 -4.49 29.52
N GLN A 682 45.65 -4.01 30.43
CA GLN A 682 45.87 -4.57 31.78
C GLN A 682 45.92 -3.44 32.82
N ASP A 683 45.68 -3.75 34.10
CA ASP A 683 45.55 -2.76 35.20
C ASP A 683 44.46 -1.68 34.93
N ILE A 684 43.44 -1.95 34.09
CA ILE A 684 42.47 -0.92 33.65
C ILE A 684 41.43 -0.67 34.74
N ALA A 685 41.24 0.59 35.14
CA ALA A 685 40.23 0.95 36.13
C ALA A 685 38.79 0.89 35.58
N TYR A 686 37.85 0.38 36.37
CA TYR A 686 36.42 0.57 36.16
C TYR A 686 35.93 1.76 37.01
N ASN A 687 35.23 2.70 36.38
CA ASN A 687 34.59 3.83 37.05
C ASN A 687 33.10 3.49 37.21
N GLN A 688 32.76 3.00 38.39
CA GLN A 688 31.38 2.74 38.83
C GLN A 688 30.50 4.00 38.69
N ASP A 689 29.23 3.80 38.33
CA ASP A 689 28.20 4.83 38.15
C ASP A 689 27.73 5.41 39.50
N GLN A 690 27.49 4.52 40.45
CA GLN A 690 26.84 4.85 41.71
C GLN A 690 27.84 4.99 42.87
N ALA A 691 27.28 5.23 44.06
CA ALA A 691 28.08 5.33 45.28
C ALA A 691 28.26 3.95 45.91
N THR A 692 29.51 3.49 46.01
CA THR A 692 29.97 2.22 46.63
C THR A 692 28.93 1.50 47.51
N GLY A 693 28.39 0.42 46.95
CA GLY A 693 27.41 -0.51 47.52
C GLY A 693 26.25 -0.82 46.57
N ASN A 694 26.33 -0.46 45.29
CA ASN A 694 25.20 -0.44 44.35
C ASN A 694 25.57 -0.89 42.92
N ASP A 695 26.85 -0.87 42.53
CA ASP A 695 27.29 -1.20 41.17
C ASP A 695 27.59 -2.70 41.07
N TRP A 696 26.53 -3.52 41.08
CA TRP A 696 26.66 -4.97 40.99
C TRP A 696 27.12 -5.38 39.57
N THR A 697 27.98 -6.39 39.53
CA THR A 697 28.56 -6.96 38.31
C THR A 697 28.54 -8.48 38.49
N ASP A 698 27.83 -9.17 37.61
CA ASP A 698 27.66 -10.62 37.60
C ASP A 698 28.97 -11.38 37.30
N GLU A 699 29.11 -12.56 37.92
CA GLU A 699 30.25 -13.47 37.69
C GLU A 699 29.99 -14.37 36.46
N LEU A 700 30.23 -13.83 35.25
CA LEU A 700 29.94 -14.50 33.97
C LEU A 700 30.88 -15.68 33.69
N GLN A 701 30.33 -16.82 33.27
CA GLN A 701 31.08 -18.02 32.86
C GLN A 701 30.66 -18.45 31.44
N THR A 702 31.60 -18.87 30.60
CA THR A 702 31.34 -19.35 29.23
C THR A 702 30.65 -20.72 29.18
N THR A 703 29.98 -21.01 28.06
CA THR A 703 29.28 -22.29 27.78
C THR A 703 29.58 -22.86 26.40
N ASP A 704 29.66 -24.19 26.27
CA ASP A 704 29.72 -24.93 24.99
C ASP A 704 28.39 -25.63 24.64
N LEU A 705 27.31 -25.27 25.35
CA LEU A 705 26.00 -25.95 25.29
C LEU A 705 24.91 -25.16 24.56
N ASP A 706 25.18 -23.91 24.20
CA ASP A 706 24.21 -22.98 23.61
C ASP A 706 23.81 -23.34 22.18
N SER A 707 22.66 -22.81 21.77
CA SER A 707 21.97 -23.25 20.55
C SER A 707 22.69 -22.84 19.25
N LEU A 708 23.63 -21.89 19.32
CA LEU A 708 24.31 -21.27 18.18
C LEU A 708 25.78 -21.71 18.02
N GLY A 709 26.19 -22.81 18.68
CA GLY A 709 27.55 -23.38 18.54
C GLY A 709 28.41 -23.28 19.81
N PRO A 710 29.67 -23.75 19.77
CA PRO A 710 30.50 -23.93 20.97
C PRO A 710 31.52 -22.82 21.22
N ASN A 711 31.59 -21.78 20.38
CA ASN A 711 32.71 -20.83 20.34
C ASN A 711 32.47 -19.62 21.26
N SER A 712 32.38 -19.83 22.58
CA SER A 712 32.33 -18.74 23.56
C SER A 712 33.68 -18.56 24.29
N ALA A 713 34.04 -17.32 24.61
CA ALA A 713 35.30 -16.97 25.27
C ALA A 713 35.12 -15.77 26.22
N LEU A 714 35.90 -15.73 27.31
CA LEU A 714 35.98 -14.56 28.18
C LEU A 714 36.80 -13.45 27.52
N VAL A 715 36.36 -12.20 27.72
CA VAL A 715 37.02 -10.99 27.22
C VAL A 715 37.70 -10.22 28.36
N TRP A 716 37.07 -10.18 29.54
CA TRP A 716 37.51 -9.41 30.70
C TRP A 716 37.45 -10.25 31.99
N GLU A 717 38.53 -10.22 32.79
CA GLU A 717 38.60 -10.78 34.14
C GLU A 717 39.12 -9.73 35.15
N PRO A 718 38.88 -9.86 36.47
CA PRO A 718 39.40 -8.91 37.47
C PRO A 718 40.85 -9.23 37.92
N ASP A 719 41.78 -8.25 37.83
CA ASP A 719 43.19 -8.37 38.27
C ASP A 719 43.34 -8.99 39.68
N ALA A 720 42.85 -8.29 40.70
CA ALA A 720 43.16 -8.59 42.10
C ALA A 720 42.14 -9.52 42.79
N GLN A 721 41.16 -10.05 42.05
CA GLN A 721 39.97 -10.72 42.60
C GLN A 721 39.77 -12.08 41.93
N ALA A 722 39.08 -13.00 42.59
CA ALA A 722 38.97 -14.37 42.11
C ALA A 722 37.54 -14.88 42.24
N PHE A 723 36.73 -14.57 41.22
CA PHE A 723 35.39 -15.11 41.01
C PHE A 723 35.48 -16.64 40.82
N GLY A 724 36.28 -17.06 39.84
CA GLY A 724 36.56 -18.48 39.58
C GLY A 724 37.74 -18.68 38.63
N ALA A 725 37.98 -19.94 38.26
CA ALA A 725 38.88 -20.25 37.14
C ALA A 725 38.01 -20.44 35.89
N GLY A 726 38.10 -19.50 34.93
CA GLY A 726 37.19 -19.43 33.79
C GLY A 726 35.87 -18.70 34.09
N VAL A 727 35.94 -17.69 34.97
CA VAL A 727 34.81 -16.79 35.32
C VAL A 727 35.33 -15.36 35.26
N GLY A 728 34.61 -14.46 34.59
CA GLY A 728 34.99 -13.06 34.37
C GLY A 728 33.76 -12.15 34.36
N THR A 729 33.80 -11.05 33.59
CA THR A 729 32.70 -10.05 33.54
C THR A 729 32.22 -9.71 32.12
N CYS A 730 32.82 -10.34 31.11
CA CYS A 730 32.41 -10.20 29.70
C CYS A 730 32.67 -11.48 28.91
N VAL A 731 31.70 -11.91 28.11
CA VAL A 731 31.76 -13.05 27.20
C VAL A 731 31.52 -12.60 25.77
N PHE A 732 32.38 -13.07 24.85
CA PHE A 732 32.17 -12.99 23.41
C PHE A 732 31.77 -14.36 22.87
N TYR A 733 30.81 -14.39 21.94
CA TYR A 733 30.27 -15.60 21.34
C TYR A 733 30.29 -15.53 19.81
N ASP A 734 31.18 -16.32 19.20
CA ASP A 734 31.35 -16.43 17.74
C ASP A 734 30.39 -17.48 17.16
N THR A 735 29.14 -17.05 16.99
CA THR A 735 27.98 -17.90 16.62
C THR A 735 28.13 -18.57 15.24
N ASP A 736 27.84 -19.87 15.16
CA ASP A 736 27.79 -20.66 13.91
C ASP A 736 26.70 -20.17 12.92
N SER A 737 25.71 -19.38 13.38
CA SER A 737 24.65 -18.83 12.54
C SER A 737 23.96 -17.59 13.15
N GLY A 738 23.58 -16.64 12.30
CA GLY A 738 23.01 -15.35 12.70
C GLY A 738 24.10 -14.31 13.00
N GLY A 739 23.76 -13.28 13.74
CA GLY A 739 24.73 -12.29 14.23
C GLY A 739 25.47 -12.77 15.48
N LYS A 740 26.72 -12.33 15.64
CA LYS A 740 27.56 -12.62 16.81
C LYS A 740 27.04 -11.88 18.04
N VAL A 741 27.39 -12.37 19.24
CA VAL A 741 26.93 -11.78 20.51
C VAL A 741 28.11 -11.43 21.42
N LEU A 742 28.04 -10.28 22.09
CA LEU A 742 29.00 -9.77 23.06
C LEU A 742 28.25 -9.24 24.29
N CYS A 743 28.50 -9.84 25.46
CA CYS A 743 27.73 -9.59 26.66
C CYS A 743 28.64 -9.26 27.86
N GLN A 744 28.40 -8.13 28.53
CA GLN A 744 29.19 -7.69 29.69
C GLN A 744 28.35 -7.18 30.86
N SER A 745 28.78 -7.43 32.09
CA SER A 745 28.05 -7.04 33.30
C SER A 745 28.58 -5.75 33.95
N TRP A 746 29.17 -4.87 33.14
CA TRP A 746 29.70 -3.57 33.54
C TRP A 746 29.47 -2.55 32.42
N GLU A 747 29.39 -1.26 32.76
CA GLU A 747 28.96 -0.19 31.85
C GLU A 747 30.12 0.32 30.97
N PHE A 748 29.97 0.29 29.65
CA PHE A 748 30.97 0.79 28.70
C PHE A 748 31.45 2.22 29.03
N GLY A 749 30.53 3.09 29.44
CA GLY A 749 30.82 4.45 29.88
C GLY A 749 31.76 4.54 31.08
N GLY A 750 31.84 3.50 31.90
CA GLY A 750 32.75 3.37 33.05
C GLY A 750 34.17 2.94 32.70
N PHE A 751 34.46 2.51 31.47
CA PHE A 751 35.78 2.04 31.05
C PHE A 751 36.87 3.13 31.23
N GLY A 752 37.85 2.89 32.10
CA GLY A 752 38.93 3.84 32.38
C GLY A 752 40.09 3.84 31.38
N GLY A 753 40.01 3.06 30.31
CA GLY A 753 40.97 3.04 29.20
C GLY A 753 40.63 4.04 28.09
N ASP A 754 41.02 3.74 26.85
CA ASP A 754 40.55 4.48 25.67
C ASP A 754 39.28 3.82 25.12
N GLN A 755 38.13 4.48 25.31
CA GLN A 755 36.82 3.98 24.86
C GLN A 755 36.74 3.88 23.33
N ASN A 756 37.45 4.72 22.58
CA ASN A 756 37.43 4.64 21.12
C ASN A 756 38.19 3.40 20.63
N ASP A 757 39.33 3.07 21.24
CA ASP A 757 40.07 1.84 20.95
C ASP A 757 39.24 0.59 21.29
N LEU A 758 38.53 0.59 22.41
CA LEU A 758 37.66 -0.52 22.80
C LEU A 758 36.47 -0.70 21.83
N ALA A 759 35.80 0.39 21.45
CA ALA A 759 34.71 0.34 20.46
C ALA A 759 35.19 -0.19 19.10
N VAL A 760 36.37 0.24 18.63
CA VAL A 760 36.98 -0.28 17.39
C VAL A 760 37.18 -1.79 17.45
N ARG A 761 37.65 -2.33 18.58
CA ARG A 761 37.83 -3.78 18.77
C ARG A 761 36.50 -4.54 18.84
N TYR A 762 35.50 -3.99 19.54
CA TYR A 762 34.16 -4.58 19.64
C TYR A 762 33.45 -4.60 18.27
N VAL A 763 33.42 -3.49 17.55
CA VAL A 763 32.93 -3.40 16.17
C VAL A 763 33.73 -4.35 15.25
N GLY A 764 35.05 -4.43 15.41
CA GLY A 764 35.91 -5.30 14.61
C GLY A 764 35.53 -6.78 14.70
N VAL A 765 35.27 -7.31 15.91
CA VAL A 765 34.87 -8.72 16.07
C VAL A 765 33.39 -8.95 15.72
N LEU A 766 32.53 -7.96 15.97
CA LEU A 766 31.11 -7.96 15.59
C LEU A 766 30.90 -7.69 14.08
N GLY A 767 31.94 -7.32 13.32
CA GLY A 767 31.85 -7.08 11.88
C GLY A 767 31.16 -5.77 11.49
N GLY A 768 31.23 -5.43 10.20
CA GLY A 768 30.62 -4.22 9.60
C GLY A 768 31.26 -2.88 9.97
N GLY A 769 32.37 -2.88 10.73
CA GLY A 769 33.18 -1.68 10.90
C GLY A 769 33.87 -1.23 9.61
N PRO A 770 34.27 0.05 9.50
CA PRO A 770 35.25 0.47 8.50
C PRO A 770 36.54 -0.34 8.68
N SER A 771 37.01 -0.96 7.61
CA SER A 771 38.18 -1.83 7.64
C SER A 771 39.43 -1.06 8.07
N SER A 772 40.21 -1.64 8.98
CA SER A 772 41.57 -1.16 9.29
C SER A 772 42.55 -1.32 8.12
N GLU A 773 42.23 -2.21 7.18
CA GLU A 773 43.01 -2.44 5.98
C GLU A 773 42.88 -1.27 4.98
N PRO A 774 43.99 -0.82 4.38
CA PRO A 774 44.02 0.34 3.51
C PRO A 774 43.27 0.07 2.19
N GLN A 775 42.26 0.89 1.88
CA GLN A 775 41.57 0.81 0.60
C GLN A 775 42.40 1.40 -0.55
N PHE A 776 42.42 0.69 -1.69
CA PHE A 776 43.17 1.08 -2.89
C PHE A 776 42.41 0.71 -4.17
N ARG A 777 42.97 1.08 -5.33
CA ARG A 777 42.52 0.61 -6.66
C ARG A 777 43.64 -0.22 -7.28
N ARG A 778 43.38 -1.50 -7.58
CA ARG A 778 44.39 -2.41 -8.14
C ARG A 778 44.73 -1.96 -9.58
N GLY A 779 45.96 -1.50 -9.78
CA GLY A 779 46.46 -0.90 -11.03
C GLY A 779 46.62 0.62 -11.02
N ASP A 780 46.16 1.36 -10.00
CA ASP A 780 46.50 2.80 -9.81
C ASP A 780 47.85 2.92 -9.09
N LYS A 781 48.91 2.61 -9.83
CA LYS A 781 50.29 2.46 -9.32
C LYS A 781 50.94 3.81 -9.03
N ASN A 782 50.46 4.88 -9.66
CA ASN A 782 50.99 6.23 -9.49
C ASN A 782 50.13 7.12 -8.55
N MET A 783 48.90 6.69 -8.22
CA MET A 783 47.92 7.35 -7.35
C MET A 783 47.30 8.63 -7.94
N ASP A 784 47.12 8.70 -9.27
CA ASP A 784 46.44 9.82 -9.96
C ASP A 784 44.91 9.66 -10.09
N GLY A 785 44.36 8.49 -9.73
CA GLY A 785 42.92 8.20 -9.69
C GLY A 785 42.39 7.38 -10.86
N GLY A 786 43.23 6.97 -11.82
CA GLY A 786 42.76 6.18 -12.97
C GLY A 786 43.81 5.32 -13.66
N PHE A 787 43.64 4.00 -13.57
CA PHE A 787 44.44 2.97 -14.25
C PHE A 787 44.74 3.28 -15.73
N ASN A 788 46.00 3.63 -16.04
CA ASN A 788 46.43 4.00 -17.38
C ASN A 788 47.92 3.67 -17.65
N ILE A 789 48.45 4.12 -18.79
CA ILE A 789 49.86 3.84 -19.15
C ILE A 789 50.89 4.54 -18.24
N ALA A 790 50.50 5.58 -17.51
CA ALA A 790 51.35 6.25 -16.53
C ALA A 790 51.75 5.32 -15.38
N ASP A 791 50.85 4.42 -14.97
CA ASP A 791 51.06 3.41 -13.93
C ASP A 791 52.10 2.37 -14.33
N GLU A 792 52.05 1.91 -15.57
CA GLU A 792 53.06 0.99 -16.12
C GLU A 792 54.43 1.66 -16.24
N ILE A 793 54.44 2.95 -16.58
CA ILE A 793 55.67 3.74 -16.61
C ILE A 793 56.22 3.93 -15.19
N TYR A 794 55.36 4.11 -14.17
CA TYR A 794 55.73 4.22 -12.76
C TYR A 794 56.37 2.91 -12.26
N LEU A 795 55.67 1.78 -12.43
CA LEU A 795 56.13 0.46 -11.99
C LEU A 795 57.42 0.03 -12.71
N LEU A 796 57.49 0.17 -14.03
CA LEU A 796 58.72 -0.15 -14.78
C LEU A 796 59.88 0.80 -14.44
N ALA A 797 59.60 2.04 -14.02
CA ALA A 797 60.62 2.94 -13.50
C ALA A 797 61.12 2.50 -12.11
N ALA A 798 60.22 2.09 -11.21
CA ALA A 798 60.54 1.53 -9.89
C ALA A 798 61.46 0.30 -10.02
N LEU A 799 61.04 -0.68 -10.81
CA LEU A 799 61.72 -1.97 -10.97
C LEU A 799 63.08 -1.87 -11.68
N PHE A 800 63.20 -1.03 -12.72
CA PHE A 800 64.34 -1.09 -13.65
C PHE A 800 65.12 0.22 -13.84
N SER A 801 64.57 1.37 -13.45
CA SER A 801 65.16 2.69 -13.74
C SER A 801 65.56 3.50 -12.49
N GLY A 802 65.26 2.99 -11.29
CA GLY A 802 65.52 3.71 -10.03
C GLY A 802 64.50 4.81 -9.75
N GLY A 803 63.24 4.59 -10.12
CA GLY A 803 62.10 5.38 -9.64
C GLY A 803 61.84 5.21 -8.14
N ALA A 804 60.78 5.84 -7.64
CA ALA A 804 60.26 5.51 -6.32
C ALA A 804 59.70 4.07 -6.33
N ALA A 805 59.77 3.37 -5.20
CA ALA A 805 58.99 2.14 -5.01
C ALA A 805 57.51 2.51 -4.81
N CYS A 806 56.60 1.59 -5.13
CA CYS A 806 55.18 1.77 -4.85
C CYS A 806 54.95 1.98 -3.35
N ALA A 807 54.18 3.03 -3.00
CA ALA A 807 53.80 3.30 -1.61
C ALA A 807 52.67 2.38 -1.15
N CYS A 808 51.82 1.94 -2.08
CA CYS A 808 50.90 0.82 -1.93
C CYS A 808 51.42 -0.33 -2.81
N PRO A 809 52.03 -1.38 -2.25
CA PRO A 809 52.47 -2.55 -3.02
C PRO A 809 51.30 -3.26 -3.69
N ASP A 810 50.16 -3.35 -3.01
CA ASP A 810 48.99 -4.14 -3.41
C ASP A 810 48.29 -3.53 -4.65
N ALA A 811 48.32 -2.20 -4.78
CA ALA A 811 47.95 -1.50 -6.01
C ALA A 811 48.90 -1.77 -7.20
N CYS A 812 50.15 -2.18 -6.91
CA CYS A 812 51.17 -2.56 -7.89
C CYS A 812 51.28 -4.06 -8.13
N ASP A 813 50.73 -4.91 -7.26
CA ASP A 813 50.48 -6.33 -7.53
C ASP A 813 49.16 -6.43 -8.28
N GLU A 814 49.29 -6.46 -9.59
CA GLU A 814 48.18 -6.24 -10.51
C GLU A 814 47.62 -7.55 -11.07
N ASN A 815 48.43 -8.62 -10.98
CA ASN A 815 47.99 -9.96 -11.29
C ASN A 815 47.74 -10.84 -10.05
N ASP A 816 47.76 -10.26 -8.85
CA ASP A 816 47.25 -10.85 -7.61
C ASP A 816 48.02 -12.15 -7.25
N ASP A 817 49.37 -12.08 -7.26
CA ASP A 817 50.26 -13.23 -6.96
C ASP A 817 51.16 -13.09 -5.70
N GLY A 818 51.10 -11.94 -5.03
CA GLY A 818 51.77 -11.66 -3.74
C GLY A 818 53.24 -11.27 -3.87
N ALA A 819 53.64 -10.71 -5.02
CA ALA A 819 55.01 -10.33 -5.34
C ALA A 819 55.12 -9.31 -6.51
N VAL A 820 54.91 -8.01 -6.24
CA VAL A 820 55.16 -6.89 -7.18
C VAL A 820 56.43 -7.07 -8.03
N ASN A 821 56.27 -7.39 -9.33
CA ASN A 821 57.35 -7.74 -10.24
C ASN A 821 57.07 -7.30 -11.70
N ILE A 822 57.67 -7.98 -12.68
CA ILE A 822 57.46 -7.68 -14.12
C ILE A 822 56.21 -8.36 -14.70
N ALA A 823 55.65 -9.36 -14.00
CA ALA A 823 54.41 -10.03 -14.40
C ALA A 823 53.25 -9.03 -14.42
N ASP A 824 53.15 -8.18 -13.40
CA ASP A 824 52.18 -7.11 -13.22
C ASP A 824 52.19 -6.14 -14.40
N ALA A 825 53.36 -5.56 -14.69
CA ALA A 825 53.53 -4.66 -15.84
C ALA A 825 53.27 -5.33 -17.20
N ILE A 826 53.27 -6.67 -17.28
CA ILE A 826 52.83 -7.42 -18.47
C ILE A 826 51.30 -7.62 -18.45
N PHE A 827 50.71 -7.81 -17.28
CA PHE A 827 49.27 -7.97 -17.07
C PHE A 827 48.52 -6.66 -17.36
N GLY A 828 48.87 -5.53 -16.74
CA GLY A 828 48.23 -4.24 -16.98
C GLY A 828 48.40 -3.74 -18.42
N LEU A 829 49.60 -3.88 -19.01
CA LEU A 829 49.78 -3.62 -20.45
C LEU A 829 48.96 -4.55 -21.35
N ALA A 830 48.66 -5.78 -20.92
CA ALA A 830 47.75 -6.67 -21.64
C ALA A 830 46.28 -6.24 -21.49
N ALA A 831 45.85 -5.82 -20.29
CA ALA A 831 44.52 -5.26 -20.05
C ALA A 831 44.29 -4.00 -20.89
N LEU A 832 45.20 -3.01 -20.78
CA LEU A 832 45.10 -1.71 -21.44
C LEU A 832 45.16 -1.78 -22.98
N PHE A 833 45.96 -2.68 -23.56
CA PHE A 833 46.26 -2.65 -25.00
C PHE A 833 46.01 -3.94 -25.78
N SER A 834 45.78 -5.08 -25.10
CA SER A 834 45.68 -6.40 -25.76
C SER A 834 44.36 -7.13 -25.49
N GLY A 835 43.45 -6.58 -24.68
CA GLY A 835 42.22 -7.27 -24.27
C GLY A 835 42.48 -8.41 -23.28
N GLY A 836 43.44 -8.23 -22.38
CA GLY A 836 43.61 -9.08 -21.20
C GLY A 836 42.45 -8.97 -20.21
N ALA A 837 42.52 -9.75 -19.12
CA ALA A 837 41.64 -9.53 -17.98
C ALA A 837 41.93 -8.17 -17.33
N ALA A 838 40.93 -7.55 -16.70
CA ALA A 838 41.17 -6.44 -15.80
C ALA A 838 41.88 -6.94 -14.52
N PRO A 839 42.58 -6.06 -13.78
CA PRO A 839 43.09 -6.38 -12.44
C PRO A 839 41.99 -6.97 -11.56
N PRO A 840 42.27 -8.01 -10.76
CA PRO A 840 41.34 -8.56 -9.76
C PRO A 840 40.84 -7.51 -8.77
N ALA A 841 39.78 -7.85 -8.02
CA ALA A 841 39.22 -6.98 -6.99
C ALA A 841 40.32 -6.52 -6.00
N PRO A 842 40.31 -5.26 -5.49
CA PRO A 842 39.26 -4.23 -5.68
C PRO A 842 39.18 -3.68 -7.11
N GLY A 843 40.24 -3.85 -7.90
CA GLY A 843 40.27 -3.56 -9.32
C GLY A 843 40.55 -2.09 -9.65
N PRO A 844 40.58 -1.71 -10.94
CA PRO A 844 41.12 -0.42 -11.40
C PRO A 844 40.15 0.76 -11.25
N ASN A 845 38.86 0.51 -11.01
CA ASN A 845 37.79 1.51 -11.08
C ASN A 845 37.03 1.72 -9.75
N THR A 846 37.29 0.88 -8.75
CA THR A 846 36.57 0.82 -7.48
C THR A 846 37.61 0.77 -6.37
N CYS A 847 37.40 1.50 -5.28
CA CYS A 847 38.23 1.34 -4.08
C CYS A 847 37.73 0.19 -3.21
N GLY A 848 38.66 -0.48 -2.55
CA GLY A 848 38.39 -1.50 -1.54
C GLY A 848 39.70 -2.07 -0.99
N GLU A 849 39.57 -2.92 0.01
CA GLU A 849 40.62 -3.73 0.64
C GLU A 849 41.16 -4.78 -0.34
N ASP A 850 42.29 -5.43 -0.02
CA ASP A 850 42.70 -6.63 -0.76
C ASP A 850 41.84 -7.84 -0.33
N PRO A 851 41.10 -8.50 -1.24
CA PRO A 851 40.33 -9.70 -0.91
C PRO A 851 41.20 -10.95 -0.69
N THR A 852 42.52 -10.85 -0.92
CA THR A 852 43.48 -11.96 -0.81
C THR A 852 44.61 -11.62 0.17
N PRO A 853 44.70 -12.31 1.32
CA PRO A 853 45.79 -12.07 2.26
C PRO A 853 47.14 -12.60 1.75
N ASP A 854 48.18 -11.75 1.71
CA ASP A 854 49.50 -12.11 1.19
C ASP A 854 50.67 -11.85 2.18
N THR A 855 51.84 -11.42 1.69
CA THR A 855 53.02 -11.04 2.51
C THR A 855 53.73 -9.77 2.00
N LEU A 856 53.02 -8.89 1.30
CA LEU A 856 53.52 -7.57 0.91
C LEU A 856 53.65 -6.64 2.14
N ALA A 857 53.99 -5.38 1.91
CA ALA A 857 54.15 -4.39 2.97
C ALA A 857 52.94 -3.44 2.97
N GLU A 858 52.41 -3.16 4.17
CA GLU A 858 51.33 -2.20 4.47
C GLU A 858 51.14 -1.11 3.40
N CYS A 859 50.01 -1.16 2.70
CA CYS A 859 49.73 -0.26 1.59
C CYS A 859 49.43 1.17 2.07
N VAL A 860 50.28 2.12 1.68
CA VAL A 860 50.06 3.55 1.90
C VAL A 860 49.48 4.17 0.63
N TYR A 861 48.18 4.00 0.42
CA TYR A 861 47.46 4.60 -0.69
C TYR A 861 47.13 6.08 -0.41
N THR A 862 47.47 6.97 -1.34
CA THR A 862 47.11 8.41 -1.25
C THR A 862 46.38 8.92 -2.49
N GLY A 863 45.83 7.99 -3.30
CA GLY A 863 44.95 8.31 -4.41
C GLY A 863 43.53 8.65 -3.92
N ALA A 864 42.64 8.99 -4.84
CA ALA A 864 41.25 9.27 -4.50
C ALA A 864 40.46 7.96 -4.27
N CYS A 865 40.22 7.64 -3.01
CA CYS A 865 39.04 6.92 -2.56
C CYS A 865 38.10 7.96 -1.92
#